data_AF-D5EL62-F1
#
_entry.id   AF-D5EL62-F1
#
_cell.length_a   1.000
_cell.length_b   1.000
_cell.length_c   1.000
_cell.angle_alpha   90.00
_cell.angle_beta   90.00
_cell.angle_gamma   90.00
#
_symmetry.space_group_name_H-M   'P 1'
#
loop_
_entity.id
_entity.type
_entity.pdbx_description
1 polymer ?
#
loop_
_entity_poly.entity_id
_entity_poly.type
_entity_poly.pdbx_seq_one_letter_code
_entity_poly.pdbx_strand_id
1 'polypeptide(L)'
;MRNPRPLYILLPILCTSELLAQTVTINPTIQRFIGTVSELDRSKYFTLHSGTTSDAELNQFYSDYDVTPTRQFWGPHTHAANQTGVVGQYLPDITGSSTGVRPITPNRVQTEHPRNVARYNLDENAAADWVVEYYKDYVSGPLPEFYEPMNEPFVHADEAIYGAPNATLMREKMADWFGAIGQKVNQTPELNNMQIVGYGSAWPNFEMDFGGAYFSHWNTRMKMFMDRAGAHMDAFSVHIYDGINVNQNGGRRSGSNSEAILDMIEAYSHIKWGVVKPHAITETGGIASGYPAGWNDIEAVQSVMSSNNMIFNYMNRADRIAITIPFITDKSTWHLTAENNYEPYGAVLLRPENVEQGPPNGNWVYTPKVTFYELWRNVKGKRVDIQSSHPDVQTQAFVDGNKLYVALNNLDAISHSVTLDFASSVSGLQNVRTKSLKIYPNSPHSMTDSTQSSAPASITLIPNETVVLEYTYQSAIGFNNAIRTQSYYTNKYLQYITANTTQSYTFNGVQTGTGVATLKMSIGRPQTKSKQPVVLVNGNAVNVPINWKGDDQTSRGSLFFGTIDIPVPMSLIQSNNTVSVTFPDSDGAVSSMILEVARYDAPVSAGNALGSTMSGALFDAESHPSDANTVRSIGNEVGYIKGGSWVRYDAFDFGNGASSVDVSAASATTGGSIEFRLGAATGPLVGVVDVSGTGGWSTYQTFSTNLNASGVHDLYLVFADSNAINTYLYNVQSFTFNAGSEVGITFSGALFDGESHPSDSYRVRSMTNEVGYIKGDTWIRYDAFNFGSGAGSVEVSASSGTSGGRIELRLTSPQGPLIGTVHVSGTGGWGSYENFSVNLNSAATGAHDLYMVFVDSNNTNNYLFNVQSFTFNTGGSGNQLGSTINGATFDTESHPTSANLVRASGTEIGYIKGGTWVRYGAFNFGNGTGTVTVSASSALSGGRIEFRLGSTTGTLVGTVDVASTGGWSAAQNFGSSASASGVHDLYLVFVDSSNSGDYLFNLQNFTFN
;
A
#
# COMPACT_ATOMS: atom_id res chain seq x y z
N MET A 1 49.66 -20.71 52.50
CA MET A 1 48.70 -19.60 52.70
C MET A 1 48.85 -18.61 51.56
N ARG A 2 47.96 -18.65 50.55
CA ARG A 2 47.71 -17.59 49.56
C ARG A 2 46.47 -17.95 48.71
N ASN A 3 45.42 -17.15 48.89
CA ASN A 3 44.27 -16.78 48.04
C ASN A 3 43.47 -17.84 47.25
N PRO A 4 42.18 -18.05 47.58
CA PRO A 4 41.19 -18.50 46.61
C PRO A 4 40.72 -17.32 45.73
N ARG A 5 40.53 -17.61 44.43
CA ARG A 5 40.02 -16.69 43.40
C ARG A 5 38.52 -16.42 43.59
N PRO A 6 38.00 -15.24 43.18
CA PRO A 6 36.57 -14.94 43.30
C PRO A 6 35.77 -15.76 42.28
N LEU A 7 34.65 -16.30 42.76
CA LEU A 7 33.61 -16.97 42.00
C LEU A 7 32.81 -15.89 41.24
N TYR A 8 32.94 -15.84 39.91
CA TYR A 8 32.04 -15.04 39.07
C TYR A 8 30.71 -15.77 38.96
N ILE A 9 29.70 -15.25 39.66
CA ILE A 9 28.30 -15.63 39.45
C ILE A 9 27.89 -15.00 38.12
N LEU A 10 27.75 -15.82 37.07
CA LEU A 10 27.00 -15.42 35.88
C LEU A 10 25.52 -15.30 36.29
N LEU A 11 25.03 -14.07 36.39
CA LEU A 11 23.58 -13.83 36.33
C LEU A 11 23.13 -14.15 34.89
N PRO A 12 22.14 -15.04 34.68
CA PRO A 12 21.47 -15.09 33.41
C PRO A 12 20.70 -13.77 33.24
N ILE A 13 21.16 -12.93 32.32
CA ILE A 13 20.32 -11.86 31.78
C ILE A 13 19.24 -12.58 30.98
N LEU A 14 18.08 -12.80 31.62
CA LEU A 14 16.83 -13.08 30.94
C LEU A 14 16.52 -11.85 30.09
N CYS A 15 17.06 -11.82 28.88
CA CYS A 15 16.59 -10.93 27.84
C CYS A 15 15.24 -11.49 27.40
N THR A 16 14.16 -11.01 28.03
CA THR A 16 12.82 -11.18 27.49
C THR A 16 12.79 -10.38 26.20
N SER A 17 13.01 -11.04 25.07
CA SER A 17 12.61 -10.50 23.78
C SER A 17 11.09 -10.35 23.84
N GLU A 18 10.59 -9.13 24.02
CA GLU A 18 9.22 -8.83 23.66
C GLU A 18 9.07 -9.23 22.19
N LEU A 19 8.28 -10.28 21.94
CA LEU A 19 7.83 -10.63 20.60
C LEU A 19 6.98 -9.44 20.12
N LEU A 20 7.61 -8.49 19.44
CA LEU A 20 6.87 -7.44 18.75
C LEU A 20 5.90 -8.15 17.80
N ALA A 21 4.61 -7.81 17.91
CA ALA A 21 3.60 -8.33 17.00
C ALA A 21 3.98 -7.95 15.57
N GLN A 22 3.93 -8.92 14.66
CA GLN A 22 4.15 -8.68 13.24
C GLN A 22 2.88 -8.07 12.64
N THR A 23 3.03 -7.19 11.67
CA THR A 23 1.89 -6.51 11.03
C THR A 23 1.74 -7.02 9.61
N VAL A 24 0.51 -7.40 9.24
CA VAL A 24 0.11 -7.59 7.85
C VAL A 24 -0.84 -6.47 7.48
N THR A 25 -0.39 -5.57 6.60
CA THR A 25 -1.19 -4.46 6.09
C THR A 25 -1.89 -4.93 4.82
N ILE A 26 -3.21 -4.69 4.74
CA ILE A 26 -4.03 -5.09 3.60
C ILE A 26 -4.88 -3.88 3.19
N ASN A 27 -4.90 -3.57 1.90
CA ASN A 27 -5.83 -2.59 1.35
C ASN A 27 -6.72 -3.26 0.29
N PRO A 28 -7.94 -3.71 0.67
CA PRO A 28 -8.85 -4.41 -0.24
C PRO A 28 -9.32 -3.58 -1.43
N THR A 29 -9.17 -2.25 -1.36
CA THR A 29 -9.59 -1.31 -2.41
C THR A 29 -8.49 -0.97 -3.41
N ILE A 30 -7.27 -1.46 -3.20
CA ILE A 30 -6.16 -1.32 -4.14
C ILE A 30 -5.91 -2.65 -4.84
N GLN A 31 -6.15 -2.69 -6.15
CA GLN A 31 -5.91 -3.89 -6.94
C GLN A 31 -4.40 -4.11 -7.16
N ARG A 32 -3.88 -5.29 -6.85
CA ARG A 32 -2.48 -5.65 -7.11
C ARG A 32 -2.33 -6.38 -8.44
N PHE A 33 -1.28 -6.02 -9.17
CA PHE A 33 -0.84 -6.69 -10.39
C PHE A 33 0.61 -7.16 -10.25
N ILE A 34 0.90 -8.36 -10.74
CA ILE A 34 2.25 -8.85 -10.99
C ILE A 34 2.39 -8.92 -12.50
N GLY A 35 3.26 -8.09 -13.07
CA GLY A 35 3.23 -7.80 -14.50
C GLY A 35 1.84 -7.32 -14.93
N THR A 36 1.18 -8.09 -15.80
CA THR A 36 -0.20 -7.83 -16.25
C THR A 36 -1.25 -8.67 -15.52
N VAL A 37 -0.86 -9.55 -14.60
CA VAL A 37 -1.73 -10.54 -13.97
C VAL A 37 -2.21 -10.05 -12.60
N SER A 38 -3.53 -10.00 -12.41
CA SER A 38 -4.16 -9.71 -11.11
C SER A 38 -5.05 -10.86 -10.64
N GLU A 39 -5.88 -11.42 -11.52
CA GLU A 39 -6.77 -12.55 -11.20
C GLU A 39 -5.99 -13.79 -10.76
N LEU A 40 -6.47 -14.50 -9.74
CA LEU A 40 -5.97 -15.81 -9.38
C LEU A 40 -6.44 -16.85 -10.39
N ASP A 41 -5.52 -17.30 -11.24
CA ASP A 41 -5.77 -18.45 -12.12
C ASP A 41 -5.63 -19.75 -11.32
N ARG A 42 -6.76 -20.24 -10.80
CA ARG A 42 -6.82 -21.48 -10.02
C ARG A 42 -6.25 -22.69 -10.76
N SER A 43 -6.40 -22.72 -12.09
CA SER A 43 -5.98 -23.86 -12.92
C SER A 43 -4.47 -24.04 -12.99
N LYS A 44 -3.69 -23.04 -12.58
CA LYS A 44 -2.22 -23.11 -12.48
C LYS A 44 -1.70 -23.60 -11.14
N TYR A 45 -2.50 -23.56 -10.07
CA TYR A 45 -2.02 -23.78 -8.70
C TYR A 45 -2.77 -24.89 -7.96
N PHE A 46 -4.06 -25.04 -8.21
CA PHE A 46 -4.91 -26.04 -7.57
C PHE A 46 -5.18 -27.18 -8.55
N THR A 47 -4.15 -27.99 -8.74
CA THR A 47 -4.11 -29.06 -9.73
C THR A 47 -3.89 -30.41 -9.06
N LEU A 48 -4.33 -31.49 -9.70
CA LEU A 48 -3.97 -32.86 -9.32
C LEU A 48 -2.96 -33.44 -10.32
N HIS A 49 -1.94 -34.15 -9.81
CA HIS A 49 -1.02 -34.93 -10.64
C HIS A 49 -1.71 -36.22 -11.13
N SER A 50 -2.65 -36.03 -12.04
CA SER A 50 -3.41 -37.09 -12.69
C SER A 50 -3.93 -36.61 -14.03
N GLY A 51 -3.89 -37.49 -15.04
CA GLY A 51 -4.59 -37.33 -16.30
C GLY A 51 -5.93 -38.07 -16.36
N THR A 52 -6.38 -38.66 -15.25
CA THR A 52 -7.55 -39.54 -15.20
C THR A 52 -8.85 -38.74 -15.15
N THR A 53 -9.70 -38.93 -16.16
CA THR A 53 -11.03 -38.29 -16.28
C THR A 53 -12.18 -39.30 -16.39
N SER A 54 -11.88 -40.60 -16.36
CA SER A 54 -12.87 -41.69 -16.45
C SER A 54 -13.34 -42.23 -15.10
N ASP A 55 -12.71 -41.79 -14.00
CA ASP A 55 -12.98 -42.27 -12.64
C ASP A 55 -14.04 -41.40 -11.95
N ALA A 56 -15.08 -42.02 -11.42
CA ALA A 56 -16.25 -41.31 -10.88
C ALA A 56 -15.91 -40.52 -9.61
N GLU A 57 -15.14 -41.10 -8.68
CA GLU A 57 -14.72 -40.42 -7.46
C GLU A 57 -13.79 -39.24 -7.74
N LEU A 58 -12.86 -39.38 -8.69
CA LEU A 58 -12.01 -38.26 -9.12
C LEU A 58 -12.81 -37.14 -9.80
N ASN A 59 -13.77 -37.49 -10.67
CA ASN A 59 -14.62 -36.49 -11.32
C ASN A 59 -15.46 -35.71 -10.30
N GLN A 60 -15.97 -36.40 -9.27
CA GLN A 60 -16.65 -35.75 -8.14
C GLN A 60 -15.69 -34.82 -7.38
N PHE A 61 -14.47 -35.27 -7.09
CA PHE A 61 -13.44 -34.46 -6.45
C PHE A 61 -13.11 -33.18 -7.25
N TYR A 62 -12.88 -33.28 -8.56
CA TYR A 62 -12.60 -32.12 -9.41
C TYR A 62 -13.73 -31.10 -9.36
N SER A 63 -14.99 -31.56 -9.36
CA SER A 63 -16.16 -30.69 -9.24
C SER A 63 -16.30 -30.06 -7.85
N ASP A 64 -16.10 -30.84 -6.78
CA ASP A 64 -16.33 -30.36 -5.40
C ASP A 64 -15.31 -29.31 -4.96
N TYR A 65 -14.05 -29.46 -5.41
CA TYR A 65 -12.92 -28.65 -4.99
C TYR A 65 -12.45 -27.65 -6.06
N ASP A 66 -13.03 -27.66 -7.26
CA ASP A 66 -12.61 -26.86 -8.41
C ASP A 66 -11.11 -27.04 -8.69
N VAL A 67 -10.76 -28.28 -9.04
CA VAL A 67 -9.38 -28.76 -9.24
C VAL A 67 -9.19 -29.22 -10.67
N THR A 68 -8.04 -28.85 -11.26
CA THR A 68 -7.70 -29.21 -12.64
C THR A 68 -6.86 -30.51 -12.68
N PRO A 69 -7.26 -31.56 -13.41
CA PRO A 69 -6.39 -32.70 -13.71
C PRO A 69 -5.31 -32.29 -14.72
N THR A 70 -4.05 -32.64 -14.46
CA THR A 70 -2.91 -32.09 -15.22
C THR A 70 -1.99 -33.16 -15.78
N ARG A 71 -1.13 -33.77 -14.94
CA ARG A 71 0.06 -34.48 -15.38
C ARG A 71 -0.15 -35.99 -15.55
N GLN A 72 0.40 -36.55 -16.62
CA GLN A 72 0.34 -37.98 -16.93
C GLN A 72 1.63 -38.49 -17.56
N PHE A 73 2.09 -39.67 -17.11
CA PHE A 73 3.22 -40.41 -17.70
C PHE A 73 2.76 -41.24 -18.92
N TRP A 74 2.59 -40.56 -20.04
CA TRP A 74 2.26 -41.16 -21.32
C TRP A 74 2.58 -40.18 -22.45
N GLY A 75 3.06 -40.70 -23.58
CA GLY A 75 3.39 -39.87 -24.72
C GLY A 75 3.78 -40.68 -25.98
N PRO A 76 4.27 -39.98 -27.02
CA PRO A 76 4.62 -40.57 -28.30
C PRO A 76 5.58 -41.75 -28.17
N HIS A 77 6.64 -41.65 -27.37
CA HIS A 77 7.69 -42.66 -27.36
C HIS A 77 7.24 -43.95 -26.67
N THR A 78 6.48 -43.82 -25.59
CA THR A 78 5.84 -44.92 -24.86
C THR A 78 4.79 -45.59 -25.74
N HIS A 79 4.01 -44.83 -26.52
CA HIS A 79 3.09 -45.39 -27.50
C HIS A 79 3.84 -46.23 -28.54
N ALA A 80 4.89 -45.68 -29.17
CA ALA A 80 5.68 -46.41 -30.16
C ALA A 80 6.32 -47.67 -29.57
N ALA A 81 7.01 -47.55 -28.43
CA ALA A 81 7.67 -48.67 -27.78
C ALA A 81 6.70 -49.81 -27.41
N ASN A 82 5.47 -49.49 -27.00
CA ASN A 82 4.44 -50.50 -26.71
C ASN A 82 3.94 -51.23 -27.98
N GLN A 83 3.95 -50.56 -29.14
CA GLN A 83 3.49 -51.14 -30.40
C GLN A 83 4.60 -51.91 -31.13
N THR A 84 5.84 -51.40 -31.11
CA THR A 84 6.98 -51.98 -31.82
C THR A 84 7.80 -52.95 -30.96
N GLY A 85 7.71 -52.83 -29.64
CA GLY A 85 8.55 -53.55 -28.68
C GLY A 85 9.99 -53.02 -28.58
N VAL A 86 10.33 -51.94 -29.30
CA VAL A 86 11.71 -51.43 -29.42
C VAL A 86 11.75 -49.92 -29.23
N VAL A 87 12.54 -49.46 -28.25
CA VAL A 87 12.78 -48.02 -28.03
C VAL A 87 13.55 -47.44 -29.21
N GLY A 88 13.07 -46.32 -29.76
CA GLY A 88 13.66 -45.67 -30.94
C GLY A 88 13.15 -46.19 -32.28
N GLN A 89 12.21 -47.13 -32.28
CA GLN A 89 11.51 -47.58 -33.48
C GLN A 89 10.09 -47.01 -33.51
N TYR A 90 9.77 -46.27 -34.56
CA TYR A 90 8.53 -45.52 -34.72
C TYR A 90 7.59 -46.14 -35.75
N LEU A 91 6.31 -45.81 -35.67
CA LEU A 91 5.28 -46.30 -36.61
C LEU A 91 5.32 -45.50 -37.92
N PRO A 92 4.82 -46.05 -39.04
CA PRO A 92 4.75 -45.32 -40.31
C PRO A 92 3.73 -44.18 -40.28
N ASP A 93 4.01 -43.07 -40.97
CA ASP A 93 3.13 -41.91 -41.07
C ASP A 93 1.71 -42.27 -41.57
N ILE A 94 0.70 -41.58 -41.04
CA ILE A 94 -0.70 -41.73 -41.44
C ILE A 94 -1.00 -40.87 -42.68
N THR A 95 -1.45 -41.51 -43.76
CA THR A 95 -1.87 -40.80 -44.98
C THR A 95 -3.20 -40.06 -44.79
N GLY A 96 -3.30 -38.81 -45.26
CA GLY A 96 -4.52 -38.00 -45.14
C GLY A 96 -4.53 -37.05 -43.93
N SER A 97 -3.33 -36.63 -43.51
CA SER A 97 -3.00 -35.83 -42.33
C SER A 97 -3.92 -34.65 -42.03
N SER A 98 -4.07 -34.36 -40.74
CA SER A 98 -4.74 -33.17 -40.21
C SER A 98 -4.08 -31.90 -40.76
N THR A 99 -4.86 -30.99 -41.35
CA THR A 99 -4.34 -29.73 -41.92
C THR A 99 -4.66 -28.49 -41.08
N GLY A 100 -5.35 -28.67 -39.95
CA GLY A 100 -5.78 -27.58 -39.07
C GLY A 100 -5.01 -27.58 -37.75
N VAL A 101 -4.93 -26.41 -37.11
CA VAL A 101 -4.36 -26.30 -35.75
C VAL A 101 -5.14 -27.19 -34.80
N ARG A 102 -4.43 -28.08 -34.12
CA ARG A 102 -4.99 -29.05 -33.20
C ARG A 102 -5.48 -28.35 -31.92
N PRO A 103 -6.69 -28.67 -31.42
CA PRO A 103 -7.15 -28.16 -30.14
C PRO A 103 -6.33 -28.78 -29.00
N ILE A 104 -6.22 -28.06 -27.88
CA ILE A 104 -5.55 -28.52 -26.67
C ILE A 104 -6.54 -28.67 -25.50
N THR A 105 -6.17 -29.51 -24.53
CA THR A 105 -6.74 -29.49 -23.18
C THR A 105 -5.88 -28.57 -22.31
N PRO A 106 -6.42 -27.42 -21.84
CA PRO A 106 -5.65 -26.49 -21.03
C PRO A 106 -5.07 -27.13 -19.77
N ASN A 107 -3.88 -26.68 -19.37
CA ASN A 107 -3.11 -27.09 -18.20
C ASN A 107 -2.74 -28.59 -18.14
N ARG A 108 -3.00 -29.35 -19.20
CA ARG A 108 -2.64 -30.76 -19.25
C ARG A 108 -1.15 -30.91 -19.60
N VAL A 109 -0.44 -31.69 -18.79
CA VAL A 109 0.99 -31.98 -18.98
C VAL A 109 1.15 -33.46 -19.33
N GLN A 110 1.76 -33.76 -20.46
CA GLN A 110 2.24 -35.12 -20.77
C GLN A 110 3.75 -35.19 -20.58
N THR A 111 4.20 -36.24 -19.92
CA THR A 111 5.63 -36.54 -19.74
C THR A 111 5.88 -38.03 -19.97
N GLU A 112 7.14 -38.41 -20.10
CA GLU A 112 7.53 -39.80 -20.32
C GLU A 112 8.75 -40.17 -19.45
N HIS A 113 8.85 -41.46 -19.10
CA HIS A 113 10.07 -41.95 -18.48
C HIS A 113 11.24 -41.87 -19.47
N PRO A 114 12.42 -41.34 -19.10
CA PRO A 114 13.54 -41.14 -20.03
C PRO A 114 13.97 -42.44 -20.72
N ARG A 115 13.84 -43.59 -20.03
CA ARG A 115 14.13 -44.93 -20.57
C ARG A 115 13.26 -45.34 -21.77
N ASN A 116 12.11 -44.71 -21.99
CA ASN A 116 11.26 -44.94 -23.15
C ASN A 116 11.61 -44.02 -24.33
N VAL A 117 12.35 -42.93 -24.07
CA VAL A 117 12.54 -41.83 -25.01
C VAL A 117 13.93 -41.89 -25.64
N ALA A 118 14.99 -41.96 -24.82
CA ALA A 118 16.34 -41.71 -25.27
C ALA A 118 17.28 -42.92 -25.12
N ARG A 119 18.20 -43.08 -26.08
CA ARG A 119 19.44 -43.86 -25.97
C ARG A 119 20.56 -43.06 -26.63
N TYR A 120 21.79 -43.25 -26.19
CA TYR A 120 22.92 -42.44 -26.66
C TYR A 120 23.12 -42.50 -28.18
N ASN A 121 22.93 -43.68 -28.78
CA ASN A 121 23.17 -43.94 -30.21
C ASN A 121 21.91 -43.82 -31.10
N LEU A 122 20.76 -43.44 -30.54
CA LEU A 122 19.54 -43.22 -31.33
C LEU A 122 19.52 -41.79 -31.89
N ASP A 123 18.78 -41.58 -32.98
CA ASP A 123 18.63 -40.29 -33.67
C ASP A 123 17.50 -39.45 -33.03
N GLU A 124 17.88 -38.31 -32.49
CA GLU A 124 16.99 -37.32 -31.89
C GLU A 124 16.05 -36.66 -32.92
N ASN A 125 16.44 -36.56 -34.18
CA ASN A 125 15.60 -35.98 -35.22
C ASN A 125 14.48 -36.94 -35.61
N ALA A 126 14.78 -38.24 -35.74
CA ALA A 126 13.77 -39.26 -35.95
C ALA A 126 12.75 -39.29 -34.80
N ALA A 127 13.22 -39.12 -33.56
CA ALA A 127 12.35 -39.00 -32.40
C ALA A 127 11.45 -37.75 -32.48
N ALA A 128 12.01 -36.61 -32.87
CA ALA A 128 11.28 -35.36 -33.02
C ALA A 128 10.24 -35.42 -34.15
N ASP A 129 10.57 -36.04 -35.29
CA ASP A 129 9.64 -36.29 -36.39
C ASP A 129 8.48 -37.18 -35.92
N TRP A 130 8.77 -38.21 -35.12
CA TRP A 130 7.73 -39.04 -34.52
C TRP A 130 6.83 -38.29 -33.52
N VAL A 131 7.38 -37.40 -32.70
CA VAL A 131 6.56 -36.56 -31.79
C VAL A 131 5.56 -35.74 -32.61
N VAL A 132 6.01 -35.15 -33.71
CA VAL A 132 5.13 -34.39 -34.62
C VAL A 132 4.06 -35.30 -35.19
N GLU A 133 4.44 -36.41 -35.81
CA GLU A 133 3.49 -37.36 -36.43
C GLU A 133 2.45 -37.87 -35.42
N TYR A 134 2.91 -38.23 -34.22
CA TYR A 134 2.03 -38.74 -33.18
C TYR A 134 0.95 -37.74 -32.78
N TYR A 135 1.36 -36.52 -32.42
CA TYR A 135 0.40 -35.51 -31.98
C TYR A 135 -0.44 -34.96 -33.12
N LYS A 136 0.12 -34.91 -34.34
CA LYS A 136 -0.58 -34.43 -35.51
C LYS A 136 -1.65 -35.39 -36.00
N ASP A 137 -1.37 -36.70 -35.99
CA ASP A 137 -2.19 -37.66 -36.73
C ASP A 137 -2.60 -38.93 -35.97
N TYR A 138 -1.84 -39.36 -34.94
CA TYR A 138 -2.21 -40.53 -34.14
C TYR A 138 -3.16 -40.21 -32.97
N VAL A 139 -3.09 -39.00 -32.41
CA VAL A 139 -4.01 -38.59 -31.35
C VAL A 139 -5.34 -38.19 -31.99
N SER A 140 -6.46 -38.78 -31.54
CA SER A 140 -7.79 -38.48 -32.08
C SER A 140 -8.52 -37.31 -31.39
N GLY A 141 -8.10 -36.94 -30.17
CA GLY A 141 -8.71 -35.87 -29.37
C GLY A 141 -7.85 -34.60 -29.25
N PRO A 142 -8.19 -33.69 -28.33
CA PRO A 142 -7.34 -32.57 -27.99
C PRO A 142 -5.97 -33.01 -27.46
N LEU A 143 -4.94 -32.24 -27.78
CA LEU A 143 -3.56 -32.46 -27.35
C LEU A 143 -3.36 -32.00 -25.90
N PRO A 144 -2.31 -32.43 -25.19
CA PRO A 144 -1.91 -31.70 -23.98
C PRO A 144 -1.53 -30.25 -24.33
N GLU A 145 -1.74 -29.31 -23.42
CA GLU A 145 -1.15 -27.98 -23.57
C GLU A 145 0.37 -28.06 -23.47
N PHE A 146 0.89 -28.83 -22.51
CA PHE A 146 2.32 -28.97 -22.28
C PHE A 146 2.80 -30.40 -22.58
N TYR A 147 3.86 -30.53 -23.36
CA TYR A 147 4.64 -31.75 -23.46
C TYR A 147 6.02 -31.53 -22.83
N GLU A 148 6.34 -32.36 -21.84
CA GLU A 148 7.64 -32.42 -21.18
C GLU A 148 8.32 -33.74 -21.60
N PRO A 149 9.15 -33.75 -22.67
CA PRO A 149 9.62 -34.98 -23.31
C PRO A 149 10.16 -36.07 -22.37
N MET A 150 10.84 -35.69 -21.29
CA MET A 150 11.42 -36.62 -20.34
C MET A 150 11.26 -36.11 -18.91
N ASN A 151 10.78 -36.97 -18.01
CA ASN A 151 10.75 -36.71 -16.57
C ASN A 151 12.13 -36.97 -15.94
N GLU A 152 12.69 -35.99 -15.24
CA GLU A 152 13.92 -36.15 -14.44
C GLU A 152 15.12 -36.79 -15.16
N PRO A 153 15.41 -36.45 -16.43
CA PRO A 153 16.36 -37.18 -17.28
C PRO A 153 17.79 -37.22 -16.73
N PHE A 154 18.27 -36.12 -16.15
CA PHE A 154 19.69 -35.96 -15.83
C PHE A 154 20.18 -36.77 -14.64
N VAL A 155 19.28 -37.18 -13.74
CA VAL A 155 19.64 -38.06 -12.60
C VAL A 155 19.73 -39.53 -13.02
N HIS A 156 19.21 -39.88 -14.20
CA HIS A 156 19.31 -41.23 -14.79
C HIS A 156 20.46 -41.38 -15.80
N ALA A 157 21.18 -40.30 -16.09
CA ALA A 157 22.12 -40.22 -17.22
C ALA A 157 23.30 -41.21 -17.14
N ASP A 158 23.60 -41.79 -15.97
CA ASP A 158 24.63 -42.80 -15.75
C ASP A 158 24.13 -44.24 -15.80
N GLU A 159 22.82 -44.48 -15.94
CA GLU A 159 22.28 -45.83 -16.01
C GLU A 159 22.73 -46.54 -17.30
N ALA A 160 23.09 -47.82 -17.15
CA ALA A 160 23.63 -48.63 -18.25
C ALA A 160 22.68 -48.74 -19.46
N ILE A 161 21.36 -48.62 -19.23
CA ILE A 161 20.34 -48.72 -20.28
C ILE A 161 20.51 -47.68 -21.38
N TYR A 162 21.10 -46.52 -21.08
CA TYR A 162 21.28 -45.44 -22.05
C TYR A 162 22.48 -45.65 -22.98
N GLY A 163 23.42 -46.52 -22.63
CA GLY A 163 24.58 -46.88 -23.48
C GLY A 163 25.55 -45.73 -23.77
N ALA A 164 25.54 -44.67 -22.96
CA ALA A 164 26.44 -43.53 -23.12
C ALA A 164 27.85 -43.82 -22.57
N PRO A 165 28.91 -43.21 -23.13
CA PRO A 165 30.26 -43.35 -22.59
C PRO A 165 30.41 -42.82 -21.16
N ASN A 166 29.64 -41.78 -20.80
CA ASN A 166 29.53 -41.24 -19.45
C ASN A 166 28.26 -40.38 -19.32
N ALA A 167 27.91 -40.06 -18.08
CA ALA A 167 26.71 -39.30 -17.76
C ALA A 167 26.70 -37.86 -18.30
N THR A 168 27.86 -37.22 -18.48
CA THR A 168 27.93 -35.86 -19.04
C THR A 168 27.47 -35.85 -20.49
N LEU A 169 28.01 -36.77 -21.31
CA LEU A 169 27.60 -36.89 -22.70
C LEU A 169 26.14 -37.31 -22.84
N MET A 170 25.62 -38.12 -21.93
CA MET A 170 24.19 -38.47 -21.96
C MET A 170 23.30 -37.28 -21.62
N ARG A 171 23.65 -36.45 -20.63
CA ARG A 171 22.88 -35.22 -20.32
C ARG A 171 22.85 -34.25 -21.49
N GLU A 172 23.99 -34.06 -22.14
CA GLU A 172 24.09 -33.27 -23.36
C GLU A 172 23.19 -33.80 -24.47
N LYS A 173 23.23 -35.12 -24.71
CA LYS A 173 22.38 -35.79 -25.71
C LYS A 173 20.90 -35.69 -25.38
N MET A 174 20.52 -35.82 -24.12
CA MET A 174 19.14 -35.62 -23.66
C MET A 174 18.69 -34.17 -23.91
N ALA A 175 19.54 -33.17 -23.66
CA ALA A 175 19.23 -31.77 -23.96
C ALA A 175 19.03 -31.55 -25.47
N ASP A 176 19.87 -32.14 -26.32
CA ASP A 176 19.69 -32.07 -27.78
C ASP A 176 18.35 -32.70 -28.21
N TRP A 177 17.91 -33.76 -27.54
CA TRP A 177 16.60 -34.38 -27.76
C TRP A 177 15.44 -33.41 -27.50
N PHE A 178 15.45 -32.70 -26.37
CA PHE A 178 14.47 -31.65 -26.10
C PHE A 178 14.52 -30.56 -27.16
N GLY A 179 15.73 -30.12 -27.55
CA GLY A 179 15.93 -29.10 -28.56
C GLY A 179 15.34 -29.49 -29.93
N ALA A 180 15.62 -30.70 -30.40
CA ALA A 180 15.11 -31.24 -31.66
C ALA A 180 13.58 -31.35 -31.65
N ILE A 181 13.00 -31.87 -30.56
CA ILE A 181 11.54 -31.97 -30.39
C ILE A 181 10.91 -30.57 -30.43
N GLY A 182 11.40 -29.63 -29.60
CA GLY A 182 10.89 -28.27 -29.57
C GLY A 182 10.99 -27.57 -30.92
N GLN A 183 12.11 -27.75 -31.62
CA GLN A 183 12.30 -27.17 -32.95
C GLN A 183 11.28 -27.69 -33.96
N LYS A 184 11.04 -29.00 -34.00
CA LYS A 184 10.10 -29.63 -34.95
C LYS A 184 8.65 -29.28 -34.63
N VAL A 185 8.28 -29.24 -33.36
CA VAL A 185 6.94 -28.81 -32.93
C VAL A 185 6.69 -27.35 -33.33
N ASN A 186 7.65 -26.45 -33.07
CA ASN A 186 7.53 -25.02 -33.45
C ASN A 186 7.49 -24.79 -34.97
N GLN A 187 8.04 -25.73 -35.76
CA GLN A 187 8.00 -25.68 -37.23
C GLN A 187 6.72 -26.27 -37.82
N THR A 188 5.85 -26.85 -37.00
CA THR A 188 4.63 -27.55 -37.44
C THR A 188 3.39 -26.71 -37.08
N PRO A 189 2.76 -26.02 -38.05
CA PRO A 189 1.62 -25.12 -37.79
C PRO A 189 0.45 -25.79 -37.07
N GLU A 190 0.23 -27.07 -37.33
CA GLU A 190 -0.84 -27.87 -36.72
C GLU A 190 -0.67 -27.99 -35.19
N LEU A 191 0.55 -27.83 -34.67
CA LEU A 191 0.88 -27.95 -33.26
C LEU A 191 1.09 -26.60 -32.56
N ASN A 192 0.76 -25.47 -33.20
CA ASN A 192 0.99 -24.12 -32.67
C ASN A 192 0.39 -23.84 -31.28
N ASN A 193 -0.60 -24.62 -30.84
CA ASN A 193 -1.22 -24.48 -29.52
C ASN A 193 -0.52 -25.30 -28.42
N MET A 194 0.38 -26.21 -28.79
CA MET A 194 1.12 -27.07 -27.86
C MET A 194 2.44 -26.41 -27.47
N GLN A 195 2.81 -26.52 -26.20
CA GLN A 195 4.01 -25.94 -25.63
C GLN A 195 4.97 -27.04 -25.18
N ILE A 196 6.25 -26.84 -25.45
CA ILE A 196 7.32 -27.75 -25.02
C ILE A 196 8.03 -27.19 -23.80
N VAL A 197 8.04 -27.96 -22.72
CA VAL A 197 8.67 -27.57 -21.45
C VAL A 197 9.78 -28.53 -21.08
N GLY A 198 10.81 -28.05 -20.37
CA GLY A 198 11.88 -28.95 -19.96
C GLY A 198 12.87 -28.36 -18.94
N TYR A 199 13.62 -29.18 -18.23
CA TYR A 199 13.75 -30.65 -18.41
C TYR A 199 13.18 -31.48 -17.25
N GLY A 200 12.34 -30.92 -16.39
CA GLY A 200 11.82 -31.62 -15.21
C GLY A 200 12.95 -31.90 -14.23
N SER A 201 13.68 -30.85 -13.83
CA SER A 201 14.88 -31.01 -13.01
C SER A 201 14.56 -31.55 -11.60
N ALA A 202 14.82 -32.85 -11.37
CA ALA A 202 14.71 -33.53 -10.06
C ALA A 202 15.56 -32.89 -8.96
N TRP A 203 16.72 -32.36 -9.35
CA TRP A 203 17.78 -31.95 -8.43
C TRP A 203 18.29 -30.54 -8.73
N PRO A 204 17.52 -29.47 -8.45
CA PRO A 204 17.97 -28.10 -8.63
C PRO A 204 18.88 -27.66 -7.45
N ASN A 205 20.04 -28.30 -7.30
CA ASN A 205 21.11 -27.90 -6.36
C ASN A 205 22.18 -27.07 -7.07
N PHE A 206 21.78 -25.92 -7.57
CA PHE A 206 22.57 -25.10 -8.48
C PHE A 206 23.92 -24.66 -7.91
N GLU A 207 23.99 -24.41 -6.60
CA GLU A 207 25.15 -23.96 -5.85
C GLU A 207 26.29 -24.98 -5.76
N MET A 208 26.00 -26.27 -6.02
CA MET A 208 26.94 -27.36 -5.74
C MET A 208 28.22 -27.33 -6.58
N ASP A 209 29.27 -27.87 -5.95
CA ASP A 209 30.61 -28.03 -6.48
C ASP A 209 30.90 -29.52 -6.82
N PHE A 210 31.23 -29.77 -8.08
CA PHE A 210 31.67 -31.04 -8.66
C PHE A 210 33.03 -30.88 -9.35
N GLY A 211 34.03 -30.42 -8.61
CA GLY A 211 35.42 -30.39 -9.10
C GLY A 211 36.25 -29.19 -8.68
N GLY A 212 35.90 -28.53 -7.58
CA GLY A 212 36.58 -27.37 -7.02
C GLY A 212 36.02 -26.01 -7.47
N ALA A 213 34.82 -25.96 -8.06
CA ALA A 213 34.17 -24.73 -8.49
C ALA A 213 32.69 -24.66 -8.05
N TYR A 214 32.35 -23.64 -7.26
CA TYR A 214 30.95 -23.31 -6.96
C TYR A 214 30.13 -23.15 -8.23
N PHE A 215 28.87 -23.61 -8.16
CA PHE A 215 27.91 -23.58 -9.27
C PHE A 215 28.25 -24.45 -10.49
N SER A 216 29.18 -25.41 -10.36
CA SER A 216 29.40 -26.43 -11.40
C SER A 216 28.14 -27.24 -11.71
N HIS A 217 27.26 -27.49 -10.72
CA HIS A 217 25.97 -28.14 -10.96
C HIS A 217 25.11 -27.31 -11.91
N TRP A 218 24.90 -26.03 -11.63
CA TRP A 218 24.21 -25.11 -12.53
C TRP A 218 24.80 -25.15 -13.95
N ASN A 219 26.13 -24.98 -14.05
CA ASN A 219 26.83 -24.86 -15.33
C ASN A 219 26.65 -26.08 -16.24
N THR A 220 26.71 -27.30 -15.69
CA THR A 220 26.65 -28.53 -16.50
C THR A 220 25.27 -29.20 -16.49
N ARG A 221 24.25 -28.56 -15.92
CA ARG A 221 22.85 -29.04 -15.94
C ARG A 221 21.95 -27.96 -16.50
N MET A 222 21.32 -27.13 -15.67
CA MET A 222 20.32 -26.17 -16.13
C MET A 222 20.87 -25.16 -17.14
N LYS A 223 22.05 -24.57 -16.90
CA LYS A 223 22.66 -23.67 -17.88
C LYS A 223 22.94 -24.37 -19.22
N MET A 224 23.53 -25.57 -19.17
CA MET A 224 23.81 -26.39 -20.36
C MET A 224 22.53 -26.70 -21.13
N PHE A 225 21.45 -27.07 -20.43
CA PHE A 225 20.15 -27.30 -21.04
C PHE A 225 19.60 -26.04 -21.71
N MET A 226 19.61 -24.91 -21.01
CA MET A 226 19.18 -23.62 -21.54
C MET A 226 19.99 -23.20 -22.77
N ASP A 227 21.28 -23.51 -22.81
CA ASP A 227 22.16 -23.21 -23.94
C ASP A 227 21.90 -24.08 -25.16
N ARG A 228 21.60 -25.38 -24.98
CA ARG A 228 21.42 -26.34 -26.08
C ARG A 228 19.98 -26.45 -26.57
N ALA A 229 19.01 -26.48 -25.66
CA ALA A 229 17.59 -26.68 -25.95
C ALA A 229 16.75 -25.42 -25.76
N GLY A 230 17.21 -24.49 -24.91
CA GLY A 230 16.38 -23.42 -24.38
C GLY A 230 15.78 -22.48 -25.43
N ALA A 231 16.39 -22.32 -26.61
CA ALA A 231 15.81 -21.53 -27.70
C ALA A 231 14.45 -22.10 -28.19
N HIS A 232 14.24 -23.41 -28.04
CA HIS A 232 13.07 -24.14 -28.51
C HIS A 232 12.10 -24.57 -27.40
N MET A 233 12.37 -24.19 -26.15
CA MET A 233 11.46 -24.44 -25.02
C MET A 233 10.54 -23.23 -24.80
N ASP A 234 9.29 -23.47 -24.46
CA ASP A 234 8.31 -22.44 -24.09
C ASP A 234 8.41 -22.08 -22.60
N ALA A 235 8.73 -23.05 -21.74
CA ALA A 235 8.97 -22.85 -20.32
C ALA A 235 10.08 -23.78 -19.78
N PHE A 236 10.74 -23.36 -18.69
CA PHE A 236 11.71 -24.20 -18.00
C PHE A 236 11.06 -24.94 -16.83
N SER A 237 11.22 -26.25 -16.79
CA SER A 237 10.60 -27.09 -15.77
C SER A 237 11.57 -27.65 -14.74
N VAL A 238 11.13 -27.59 -13.48
CA VAL A 238 11.87 -28.00 -12.29
C VAL A 238 10.95 -28.70 -11.30
N HIS A 239 11.50 -29.63 -10.53
CA HIS A 239 10.80 -30.25 -9.40
C HIS A 239 11.37 -29.69 -8.09
N ILE A 240 10.49 -29.18 -7.24
CA ILE A 240 10.90 -28.52 -5.98
C ILE A 240 10.27 -29.23 -4.80
N TYR A 241 11.11 -29.96 -4.05
CA TYR A 241 10.71 -30.72 -2.87
C TYR A 241 11.47 -30.28 -1.62
N ASP A 242 10.75 -30.10 -0.51
CA ASP A 242 11.34 -30.15 0.83
C ASP A 242 11.65 -31.60 1.22
N GLY A 243 12.57 -31.79 2.16
CA GLY A 243 12.91 -33.11 2.71
C GLY A 243 13.94 -33.86 1.87
N ILE A 244 13.92 -35.18 1.97
CA ILE A 244 14.92 -36.05 1.32
C ILE A 244 14.42 -36.43 -0.06
N ASN A 245 14.98 -35.83 -1.11
CA ASN A 245 14.75 -36.24 -2.49
C ASN A 245 16.00 -36.88 -3.10
N VAL A 246 15.91 -37.34 -4.36
CA VAL A 246 16.99 -37.90 -5.17
C VAL A 246 18.27 -37.07 -5.02
N ASN A 247 19.31 -37.69 -4.47
CA ASN A 247 20.66 -37.12 -4.28
C ASN A 247 20.70 -35.85 -3.39
N GLN A 248 19.76 -35.69 -2.45
CA GLN A 248 19.72 -34.57 -1.50
C GLN A 248 19.94 -35.04 -0.06
N ASN A 249 20.61 -34.21 0.74
CA ASN A 249 20.88 -34.47 2.16
C ASN A 249 19.67 -34.17 3.08
N GLY A 250 18.51 -33.84 2.53
CA GLY A 250 17.35 -33.34 3.28
C GLY A 250 17.27 -31.81 3.30
N GLY A 251 16.39 -31.28 4.16
CA GLY A 251 16.23 -29.84 4.42
C GLY A 251 15.14 -29.16 3.60
N ARG A 252 14.90 -27.86 3.85
CA ARG A 252 13.84 -27.08 3.19
C ARG A 252 14.32 -26.41 1.91
N ARG A 253 13.49 -26.46 0.88
CA ARG A 253 13.55 -25.61 -0.32
C ARG A 253 12.58 -24.44 -0.21
N SER A 254 11.45 -24.65 0.46
CA SER A 254 10.48 -23.60 0.71
C SER A 254 11.13 -22.38 1.38
N GLY A 255 10.72 -21.18 0.95
CA GLY A 255 11.40 -19.93 1.28
C GLY A 255 12.54 -19.60 0.31
N SER A 256 13.63 -19.04 0.85
CA SER A 256 14.70 -18.36 0.13
C SER A 256 15.41 -19.23 -0.92
N ASN A 257 15.50 -20.55 -0.71
CA ASN A 257 16.14 -21.45 -1.66
C ASN A 257 15.34 -21.61 -2.96
N SER A 258 14.05 -21.89 -2.86
CA SER A 258 13.15 -21.97 -4.02
C SER A 258 13.12 -20.64 -4.79
N GLU A 259 13.16 -19.51 -4.08
CA GLU A 259 13.29 -18.18 -4.69
C GLU A 259 14.59 -18.06 -5.51
N ALA A 260 15.74 -18.47 -4.95
CA ALA A 260 17.04 -18.40 -5.65
C ALA A 260 17.14 -19.33 -6.86
N ILE A 261 16.53 -20.52 -6.80
CA ILE A 261 16.45 -21.45 -7.94
C ILE A 261 15.73 -20.78 -9.12
N LEU A 262 14.55 -20.21 -8.85
CA LEU A 262 13.75 -19.57 -9.89
C LEU A 262 14.42 -18.27 -10.37
N ASP A 263 14.92 -17.43 -9.46
CA ASP A 263 15.62 -16.17 -9.80
C ASP A 263 16.84 -16.41 -10.71
N MET A 264 17.59 -17.49 -10.50
CA MET A 264 18.76 -17.81 -11.33
C MET A 264 18.38 -18.22 -12.76
N ILE A 265 17.28 -18.97 -12.92
CA ILE A 265 16.72 -19.31 -14.24
C ILE A 265 16.20 -18.06 -14.95
N GLU A 266 15.53 -17.15 -14.23
CA GLU A 266 15.03 -15.89 -14.79
C GLU A 266 16.18 -14.98 -15.24
N ALA A 267 17.19 -14.79 -14.39
CA ALA A 267 18.35 -13.96 -14.69
C ALA A 267 19.11 -14.46 -15.93
N TYR A 268 19.34 -15.78 -16.02
CA TYR A 268 20.00 -16.33 -17.20
C TYR A 268 19.12 -16.29 -18.46
N SER A 269 17.81 -16.47 -18.32
CA SER A 269 16.87 -16.31 -19.44
C SER A 269 16.94 -14.90 -20.01
N HIS A 270 16.89 -13.88 -19.14
CA HIS A 270 17.01 -12.49 -19.55
C HIS A 270 18.35 -12.21 -20.23
N ILE A 271 19.46 -12.70 -19.68
CA ILE A 271 20.80 -12.53 -20.29
C ILE A 271 20.87 -13.17 -21.68
N LYS A 272 20.25 -14.34 -21.84
CA LYS A 272 20.33 -15.12 -23.08
C LYS A 272 19.40 -14.60 -24.17
N TRP A 273 18.18 -14.19 -23.81
CA TRP A 273 17.11 -13.88 -24.78
C TRP A 273 16.51 -12.48 -24.64
N GLY A 274 16.92 -11.68 -23.67
CA GLY A 274 16.30 -10.39 -23.33
C GLY A 274 14.94 -10.51 -22.66
N VAL A 275 14.41 -11.73 -22.53
CA VAL A 275 13.10 -12.05 -21.94
C VAL A 275 13.23 -13.19 -20.96
N VAL A 276 12.33 -13.22 -19.97
CA VAL A 276 12.21 -14.34 -19.04
C VAL A 276 11.22 -15.34 -19.62
N LYS A 277 11.65 -16.59 -19.79
CA LYS A 277 10.73 -17.67 -20.13
C LYS A 277 10.01 -18.13 -18.86
N PRO A 278 8.70 -18.49 -18.94
CA PRO A 278 7.96 -18.98 -17.79
C PRO A 278 8.59 -20.21 -17.12
N HIS A 279 8.23 -20.42 -15.86
CA HIS A 279 8.54 -21.67 -15.13
C HIS A 279 7.35 -22.62 -15.17
N ALA A 280 7.64 -23.90 -15.40
CA ALA A 280 6.68 -24.99 -15.24
C ALA A 280 7.12 -25.86 -14.05
N ILE A 281 6.49 -25.68 -12.88
CA ILE A 281 6.79 -26.48 -11.70
C ILE A 281 5.97 -27.77 -11.78
N THR A 282 6.44 -28.70 -12.61
CA THR A 282 5.71 -29.91 -12.98
C THR A 282 5.58 -30.92 -11.86
N GLU A 283 6.34 -30.76 -10.77
CA GLU A 283 6.12 -31.39 -9.47
C GLU A 283 6.61 -30.49 -8.32
N THR A 284 5.83 -30.39 -7.24
CA THR A 284 6.22 -29.67 -6.02
C THR A 284 5.63 -30.32 -4.78
N GLY A 285 6.34 -30.28 -3.65
CA GLY A 285 5.80 -30.82 -2.40
C GLY A 285 6.88 -31.09 -1.35
N GLY A 286 6.69 -32.15 -0.57
CA GLY A 286 7.66 -32.60 0.43
C GLY A 286 7.79 -34.11 0.41
N ILE A 287 9.02 -34.60 0.56
CA ILE A 287 9.32 -36.02 0.70
C ILE A 287 9.74 -36.26 2.15
N ALA A 288 8.79 -36.77 2.92
CA ALA A 288 8.96 -37.05 4.33
C ALA A 288 9.95 -38.20 4.56
N SER A 289 10.58 -38.22 5.74
CA SER A 289 11.49 -39.29 6.15
C SER A 289 11.44 -39.43 7.68
N GLY A 290 11.88 -40.57 8.19
CA GLY A 290 11.88 -40.83 9.64
C GLY A 290 10.57 -41.36 10.22
N TYR A 291 9.68 -41.86 9.37
CA TYR A 291 8.40 -42.48 9.75
C TYR A 291 8.48 -44.02 9.70
N PRO A 292 7.59 -44.74 10.41
CA PRO A 292 7.50 -46.21 10.33
C PRO A 292 7.18 -46.69 8.91
N ALA A 293 7.59 -47.92 8.58
CA ALA A 293 7.23 -48.55 7.32
C ALA A 293 5.71 -48.83 7.24
N GLY A 294 5.18 -48.92 6.01
CA GLY A 294 3.74 -49.05 5.75
C GLY A 294 3.05 -47.69 5.60
N TRP A 295 1.75 -47.70 5.35
CA TRP A 295 1.01 -46.45 5.13
C TRP A 295 0.80 -45.67 6.43
N ASN A 296 1.11 -44.38 6.42
CA ASN A 296 0.93 -43.50 7.57
C ASN A 296 0.34 -42.15 7.18
N ASP A 297 -0.85 -41.84 7.71
CA ASP A 297 -1.53 -40.57 7.48
C ASP A 297 -0.74 -39.35 8.04
N ILE A 298 0.08 -39.55 9.09
CA ILE A 298 0.96 -38.50 9.63
C ILE A 298 2.11 -38.18 8.67
N GLU A 299 2.67 -39.20 8.02
CA GLU A 299 3.71 -39.02 7.00
C GLU A 299 3.14 -38.38 5.74
N ALA A 300 2.01 -38.90 5.24
CA ALA A 300 1.39 -38.46 3.99
C ALA A 300 1.08 -36.96 3.98
N VAL A 301 0.61 -36.41 5.12
CA VAL A 301 0.24 -34.99 5.23
C VAL A 301 1.43 -34.04 5.27
N GLN A 302 2.67 -34.50 5.57
CA GLN A 302 3.84 -33.62 5.59
C GLN A 302 4.10 -32.97 4.22
N SER A 303 3.77 -33.65 3.12
CA SER A 303 3.86 -33.07 1.77
C SER A 303 2.92 -31.88 1.53
N VAL A 304 1.78 -31.80 2.24
CA VAL A 304 0.84 -30.68 2.17
C VAL A 304 1.44 -29.43 2.80
N MET A 305 2.16 -29.59 3.91
CA MET A 305 2.90 -28.52 4.59
C MET A 305 3.84 -27.82 3.61
N SER A 306 4.67 -28.60 2.91
CA SER A 306 5.61 -28.08 1.92
C SER A 306 4.91 -27.45 0.72
N SER A 307 3.81 -28.04 0.26
CA SER A 307 3.00 -27.48 -0.83
C SER A 307 2.44 -26.09 -0.45
N ASN A 308 1.93 -25.92 0.77
CA ASN A 308 1.49 -24.62 1.28
C ASN A 308 2.66 -23.64 1.45
N ASN A 309 3.81 -24.07 1.95
CA ASN A 309 4.97 -23.19 2.09
C ASN A 309 5.51 -22.67 0.74
N MET A 310 5.32 -23.43 -0.34
CA MET A 310 5.82 -23.08 -1.68
C MET A 310 4.82 -22.30 -2.53
N ILE A 311 3.51 -22.56 -2.42
CA ILE A 311 2.49 -21.96 -3.30
C ILE A 311 2.48 -20.43 -3.23
N PHE A 312 2.80 -19.84 -2.08
CA PHE A 312 2.90 -18.38 -1.91
C PHE A 312 4.03 -17.76 -2.75
N ASN A 313 5.18 -18.44 -2.87
CA ASN A 313 6.27 -18.01 -3.76
C ASN A 313 5.79 -18.03 -5.21
N TYR A 314 5.14 -19.13 -5.64
CA TYR A 314 4.65 -19.25 -7.01
C TYR A 314 3.59 -18.20 -7.35
N MET A 315 2.64 -17.94 -6.44
CA MET A 315 1.61 -16.90 -6.64
C MET A 315 2.19 -15.48 -6.73
N ASN A 316 3.38 -15.23 -6.18
CA ASN A 316 4.13 -13.98 -6.32
C ASN A 316 4.90 -13.85 -7.65
N ARG A 317 4.85 -14.89 -8.50
CA ARG A 317 5.44 -14.93 -9.85
C ARG A 317 4.40 -15.21 -10.93
N ALA A 318 3.14 -14.84 -10.68
CA ALA A 318 2.00 -15.29 -11.48
C ALA A 318 2.05 -14.92 -12.98
N ASP A 319 2.79 -13.88 -13.35
CA ASP A 319 3.03 -13.46 -14.73
C ASP A 319 3.95 -14.40 -15.51
N ARG A 320 4.75 -15.19 -14.80
CA ARG A 320 5.79 -16.06 -15.37
C ARG A 320 5.77 -17.48 -14.79
N ILE A 321 4.64 -17.89 -14.22
CA ILE A 321 4.33 -19.28 -13.91
C ILE A 321 3.42 -19.81 -15.02
N ALA A 322 3.90 -20.82 -15.74
CA ALA A 322 3.10 -21.57 -16.70
C ALA A 322 2.12 -22.48 -15.96
N ILE A 323 2.64 -23.31 -15.05
CA ILE A 323 1.85 -24.26 -14.26
C ILE A 323 2.63 -24.67 -12.99
N THR A 324 1.91 -25.04 -11.94
CA THR A 324 2.47 -25.69 -10.74
C THR A 324 1.64 -26.89 -10.37
N ILE A 325 2.29 -27.99 -9.99
CA ILE A 325 1.61 -29.26 -9.75
C ILE A 325 2.04 -29.84 -8.41
N PRO A 326 1.25 -29.67 -7.34
CA PRO A 326 1.46 -30.39 -6.09
C PRO A 326 1.55 -31.89 -6.38
N PHE A 327 2.56 -32.57 -5.86
CA PHE A 327 2.76 -34.01 -6.06
C PHE A 327 1.81 -34.82 -5.18
N ILE A 328 0.53 -34.68 -5.50
CA ILE A 328 -0.60 -35.42 -4.98
C ILE A 328 -1.20 -36.14 -6.20
N THR A 329 -1.08 -37.46 -6.22
CA THR A 329 -1.56 -38.28 -7.34
C THR A 329 -3.01 -38.70 -7.13
N ASP A 330 -3.57 -39.42 -8.09
CA ASP A 330 -4.90 -40.01 -8.00
C ASP A 330 -4.93 -41.27 -7.09
N LYS A 331 -5.62 -42.33 -7.51
CA LYS A 331 -5.64 -43.64 -6.83
C LYS A 331 -4.33 -44.43 -7.02
N SER A 332 -3.55 -44.11 -8.06
CA SER A 332 -2.27 -44.76 -8.41
C SER A 332 -2.34 -46.30 -8.33
N THR A 333 -3.38 -46.88 -8.93
CA THR A 333 -3.68 -48.33 -8.84
C THR A 333 -2.55 -49.22 -9.38
N TRP A 334 -1.66 -48.68 -10.21
CA TRP A 334 -0.44 -49.33 -10.68
C TRP A 334 0.52 -49.74 -9.54
N HIS A 335 0.45 -49.09 -8.37
CA HIS A 335 1.28 -49.41 -7.21
C HIS A 335 0.68 -50.50 -6.33
N LEU A 336 -0.63 -50.77 -6.45
CA LEU A 336 -1.38 -51.72 -5.60
C LEU A 336 -1.20 -53.16 -6.11
N THR A 337 0.03 -53.67 -6.00
CA THR A 337 0.44 -54.98 -6.48
C THR A 337 0.87 -55.89 -5.34
N ALA A 338 0.93 -57.20 -5.58
CA ALA A 338 1.41 -58.16 -4.57
C ALA A 338 2.87 -57.89 -4.18
N GLU A 339 3.69 -57.45 -5.13
CA GLU A 339 5.10 -57.11 -4.92
C GLU A 339 5.29 -55.91 -3.98
N ASN A 340 4.35 -54.97 -4.00
CA ASN A 340 4.32 -53.80 -3.12
C ASN A 340 3.43 -54.02 -1.89
N ASN A 341 3.08 -55.27 -1.55
CA ASN A 341 2.18 -55.62 -0.44
C ASN A 341 0.80 -54.92 -0.49
N TYR A 342 0.35 -54.49 -1.67
CA TYR A 342 -0.84 -53.65 -1.87
C TYR A 342 -0.83 -52.35 -1.06
N GLU A 343 0.36 -51.85 -0.69
CA GLU A 343 0.49 -50.55 -0.02
C GLU A 343 0.16 -49.42 -0.99
N PRO A 344 -0.62 -48.40 -0.56
CA PRO A 344 -0.87 -47.23 -1.39
C PRO A 344 0.42 -46.46 -1.67
N TYR A 345 0.56 -45.92 -2.88
CA TYR A 345 1.69 -45.04 -3.21
C TYR A 345 1.66 -43.79 -2.32
N GLY A 346 2.80 -43.37 -1.76
CA GLY A 346 2.86 -42.31 -0.74
C GLY A 346 2.27 -40.94 -1.16
N ALA A 347 2.07 -40.71 -2.47
CA ALA A 347 1.51 -39.47 -3.01
C ALA A 347 -0.01 -39.47 -3.21
N VAL A 348 -0.73 -40.58 -3.00
CA VAL A 348 -2.14 -40.69 -3.41
C VAL A 348 -3.09 -39.74 -2.67
N LEU A 349 -4.04 -39.16 -3.41
CA LEU A 349 -5.20 -38.45 -2.87
C LEU A 349 -6.22 -39.42 -2.27
N LEU A 350 -6.40 -40.58 -2.91
CA LEU A 350 -7.36 -41.62 -2.55
C LEU A 350 -6.62 -42.93 -2.32
N ARG A 351 -6.90 -43.57 -1.18
CA ARG A 351 -6.39 -44.91 -0.89
C ARG A 351 -7.56 -45.89 -0.70
N PRO A 352 -7.33 -47.21 -0.88
CA PRO A 352 -8.31 -48.21 -0.50
C PRO A 352 -8.67 -48.07 0.98
N GLU A 353 -9.92 -48.36 1.35
CA GLU A 353 -10.34 -48.36 2.75
C GLU A 353 -9.63 -49.49 3.54
N ASN A 354 -9.41 -50.64 2.90
CA ASN A 354 -8.82 -51.85 3.47
C ASN A 354 -7.29 -51.93 3.35
N VAL A 355 -6.58 -50.83 3.64
CA VAL A 355 -5.11 -50.76 3.60
C VAL A 355 -4.49 -51.93 4.37
N GLU A 356 -3.44 -52.54 3.80
CA GLU A 356 -2.66 -53.64 4.39
C GLU A 356 -3.47 -54.94 4.66
N GLN A 357 -4.71 -55.04 4.16
CA GLN A 357 -5.57 -56.23 4.29
C GLN A 357 -5.69 -57.03 2.99
N GLY A 358 -4.82 -56.78 2.01
CA GLY A 358 -4.80 -57.44 0.70
C GLY A 358 -5.27 -56.53 -0.45
N PRO A 359 -5.74 -57.10 -1.58
CA PRO A 359 -6.19 -56.33 -2.74
C PRO A 359 -7.30 -55.31 -2.39
N PRO A 360 -7.41 -54.19 -3.14
CA PRO A 360 -8.45 -53.18 -2.90
C PRO A 360 -9.86 -53.78 -2.95
N ASN A 361 -10.68 -53.49 -1.94
CA ASN A 361 -12.05 -53.99 -1.82
C ASN A 361 -13.10 -53.21 -2.64
N GLY A 362 -12.67 -52.17 -3.37
CA GLY A 362 -13.52 -51.29 -4.16
C GLY A 362 -13.95 -49.99 -3.44
N ASN A 363 -13.77 -49.89 -2.12
CA ASN A 363 -14.04 -48.67 -1.37
C ASN A 363 -12.80 -47.78 -1.31
N TRP A 364 -12.98 -46.48 -1.53
CA TRP A 364 -11.91 -45.49 -1.53
C TRP A 364 -12.19 -44.39 -0.51
N VAL A 365 -11.14 -43.99 0.21
CA VAL A 365 -11.21 -42.90 1.19
C VAL A 365 -10.14 -41.86 0.88
N TYR A 366 -10.45 -40.59 1.15
CA TYR A 366 -9.46 -39.52 1.04
C TYR A 366 -8.33 -39.73 2.04
N THR A 367 -7.11 -39.53 1.57
CA THR A 367 -5.97 -39.35 2.46
C THR A 367 -5.99 -37.93 3.04
N PRO A 368 -5.23 -37.66 4.10
CA PRO A 368 -5.06 -36.31 4.65
C PRO A 368 -4.66 -35.24 3.63
N LYS A 369 -4.12 -35.62 2.47
CA LYS A 369 -3.74 -34.69 1.40
C LYS A 369 -4.92 -33.89 0.85
N VAL A 370 -6.16 -34.37 1.01
CA VAL A 370 -7.38 -33.62 0.63
C VAL A 370 -7.49 -32.27 1.36
N THR A 371 -6.87 -32.13 2.53
CA THR A 371 -6.90 -30.88 3.32
C THR A 371 -6.22 -29.71 2.64
N PHE A 372 -5.27 -29.95 1.72
CA PHE A 372 -4.74 -28.90 0.84
C PHE A 372 -5.86 -28.24 0.04
N TYR A 373 -6.69 -29.06 -0.62
CA TYR A 373 -7.78 -28.58 -1.46
C TYR A 373 -8.92 -28.00 -0.64
N GLU A 374 -9.23 -28.57 0.53
CA GLU A 374 -10.25 -28.00 1.42
C GLU A 374 -9.84 -26.62 1.95
N LEU A 375 -8.56 -26.42 2.30
CA LEU A 375 -8.05 -25.12 2.74
C LEU A 375 -8.22 -24.04 1.67
N TRP A 376 -7.84 -24.34 0.43
CA TRP A 376 -7.86 -23.40 -0.71
C TRP A 376 -9.18 -23.37 -1.49
N ARG A 377 -10.18 -24.13 -1.05
CA ARG A 377 -11.50 -24.20 -1.69
C ARG A 377 -12.13 -22.81 -1.75
N ASN A 378 -12.66 -22.46 -2.92
CA ASN A 378 -13.29 -21.17 -3.25
C ASN A 378 -12.37 -19.95 -3.33
N VAL A 379 -11.09 -20.02 -2.95
CA VAL A 379 -10.18 -18.87 -3.08
C VAL A 379 -10.00 -18.52 -4.56
N LYS A 380 -10.42 -17.31 -4.94
CA LYS A 380 -10.38 -16.76 -6.31
C LYS A 380 -10.53 -15.24 -6.26
N GLY A 381 -10.48 -14.59 -7.43
CA GLY A 381 -10.65 -13.15 -7.55
C GLY A 381 -9.37 -12.42 -7.89
N LYS A 382 -9.46 -11.10 -7.91
CA LYS A 382 -8.37 -10.17 -8.23
C LYS A 382 -7.48 -9.96 -7.02
N ARG A 383 -6.16 -10.03 -7.20
CA ARG A 383 -5.19 -9.70 -6.14
C ARG A 383 -5.41 -8.29 -5.61
N VAL A 384 -5.16 -8.11 -4.32
CA VAL A 384 -5.17 -6.79 -3.67
C VAL A 384 -3.85 -6.48 -2.98
N ASP A 385 -3.61 -5.22 -2.66
CA ASP A 385 -2.41 -4.78 -1.95
C ASP A 385 -2.35 -5.41 -0.56
N ILE A 386 -1.25 -6.12 -0.30
CA ILE A 386 -0.99 -6.84 0.94
C ILE A 386 0.52 -6.90 1.16
N GLN A 387 0.95 -6.57 2.38
CA GLN A 387 2.35 -6.54 2.78
C GLN A 387 2.51 -7.12 4.18
N SER A 388 3.64 -7.79 4.41
CA SER A 388 4.02 -8.35 5.71
C SER A 388 5.27 -7.64 6.21
N SER A 389 5.32 -7.32 7.50
CA SER A 389 6.53 -6.82 8.16
C SER A 389 7.59 -7.91 8.39
N HIS A 390 7.24 -9.18 8.19
CA HIS A 390 8.11 -10.32 8.49
C HIS A 390 8.27 -11.25 7.28
N PRO A 391 9.49 -11.59 6.84
CA PRO A 391 9.70 -12.41 5.65
C PRO A 391 9.17 -13.85 5.81
N ASP A 392 9.11 -14.38 7.03
CA ASP A 392 8.57 -15.73 7.28
C ASP A 392 7.04 -15.81 7.33
N VAL A 393 6.36 -14.66 7.44
CA VAL A 393 4.89 -14.59 7.35
C VAL A 393 4.55 -14.29 5.89
N GLN A 394 4.26 -15.35 5.14
CA GLN A 394 3.86 -15.22 3.74
C GLN A 394 2.38 -14.84 3.63
N THR A 395 2.07 -14.01 2.65
CA THR A 395 0.74 -13.40 2.50
C THR A 395 0.23 -13.47 1.06
N GLN A 396 -1.08 -13.69 0.90
CA GLN A 396 -1.82 -13.50 -0.35
C GLN A 396 -3.21 -12.96 -0.04
N ALA A 397 -3.78 -12.14 -0.92
CA ALA A 397 -5.16 -11.69 -0.77
C ALA A 397 -5.85 -11.46 -2.12
N PHE A 398 -7.14 -11.79 -2.18
CA PHE A 398 -7.95 -11.74 -3.41
C PHE A 398 -9.37 -11.26 -3.14
N VAL A 399 -9.92 -10.45 -4.04
CA VAL A 399 -11.30 -9.97 -4.00
C VAL A 399 -12.12 -10.59 -5.12
N ASP A 400 -13.22 -11.25 -4.77
CA ASP A 400 -14.25 -11.76 -5.69
C ASP A 400 -15.63 -11.21 -5.27
N GLY A 401 -16.11 -10.21 -6.01
CA GLY A 401 -17.36 -9.53 -5.70
C GLY A 401 -17.34 -8.89 -4.30
N ASN A 402 -18.15 -9.40 -3.38
CA ASN A 402 -18.25 -8.93 -2.00
C ASN A 402 -17.39 -9.74 -1.01
N LYS A 403 -16.53 -10.63 -1.50
CA LYS A 403 -15.66 -11.46 -0.67
C LYS A 403 -14.21 -11.03 -0.81
N LEU A 404 -13.52 -11.00 0.33
CA LEU A 404 -12.07 -10.87 0.42
C LEU A 404 -11.49 -12.15 1.04
N TYR A 405 -10.61 -12.80 0.30
CA TYR A 405 -9.82 -13.93 0.77
C TYR A 405 -8.45 -13.43 1.22
N VAL A 406 -8.01 -13.79 2.43
CA VAL A 406 -6.68 -13.49 2.96
C VAL A 406 -6.03 -14.81 3.39
N ALA A 407 -4.93 -15.18 2.77
CA ALA A 407 -4.15 -16.36 3.11
C ALA A 407 -2.85 -15.95 3.81
N LEU A 408 -2.54 -16.63 4.90
CA LEU A 408 -1.35 -16.42 5.72
C LEU A 408 -0.64 -17.76 5.92
N ASN A 409 0.69 -17.77 5.84
CA ASN A 409 1.50 -18.96 6.09
C ASN A 409 2.75 -18.61 6.89
N ASN A 410 3.15 -19.50 7.80
CA ASN A 410 4.35 -19.32 8.62
C ASN A 410 5.47 -20.28 8.21
N LEU A 411 6.54 -19.74 7.60
CA LEU A 411 7.74 -20.49 7.23
C LEU A 411 8.68 -20.77 8.42
N ASP A 412 8.54 -20.04 9.52
CA ASP A 412 9.44 -20.08 10.65
C ASP A 412 9.23 -21.35 11.50
N ALA A 413 10.23 -21.68 12.32
CA ALA A 413 10.17 -22.71 13.35
C ALA A 413 9.55 -22.20 14.67
N ILE A 414 9.23 -20.90 14.77
CA ILE A 414 8.55 -20.30 15.92
C ILE A 414 7.16 -19.75 15.55
N SER A 415 6.31 -19.58 16.55
CA SER A 415 4.99 -18.99 16.37
C SER A 415 5.07 -17.47 16.23
N HIS A 416 4.26 -16.91 15.34
CA HIS A 416 4.14 -15.47 15.13
C HIS A 416 2.74 -14.97 15.50
N SER A 417 2.67 -13.86 16.21
CA SER A 417 1.42 -13.11 16.38
C SER A 417 1.32 -12.07 15.27
N VAL A 418 0.26 -12.14 14.47
CA VAL A 418 0.05 -11.30 13.29
C VAL A 418 -1.16 -10.40 13.50
N THR A 419 -0.95 -9.09 13.51
CA THR A 419 -2.01 -8.08 13.58
C THR A 419 -2.68 -7.89 12.21
N LEU A 420 -4.01 -7.82 12.20
CA LEU A 420 -4.89 -7.76 11.01
C LEU A 420 -5.88 -6.60 11.10
N ASP A 421 -5.38 -5.37 11.29
CA ASP A 421 -6.21 -4.18 11.48
C ASP A 421 -6.51 -3.46 10.15
N PHE A 422 -7.34 -4.10 9.32
CA PHE A 422 -7.79 -3.52 8.05
C PHE A 422 -9.28 -3.73 7.78
N ALA A 423 -9.96 -4.60 8.54
CA ALA A 423 -11.31 -5.04 8.20
C ALA A 423 -12.32 -3.87 8.19
N SER A 424 -12.06 -2.82 8.97
CA SER A 424 -12.82 -1.56 9.02
C SER A 424 -12.62 -0.65 7.81
N SER A 425 -11.60 -0.90 6.97
CA SER A 425 -11.36 -0.13 5.73
C SER A 425 -12.45 -0.31 4.68
N VAL A 426 -13.29 -1.34 4.82
CA VAL A 426 -14.46 -1.59 3.97
C VAL A 426 -15.69 -1.70 4.87
N SER A 427 -16.70 -0.87 4.59
CA SER A 427 -17.94 -0.85 5.38
C SER A 427 -18.81 -2.09 5.13
N GLY A 428 -19.60 -2.49 6.13
CA GLY A 428 -20.64 -3.50 5.96
C GLY A 428 -20.15 -4.94 6.06
N LEU A 429 -19.06 -5.21 6.78
CA LEU A 429 -18.63 -6.57 7.12
C LEU A 429 -19.79 -7.36 7.74
N GLN A 430 -20.05 -8.55 7.21
CA GLN A 430 -21.12 -9.44 7.68
C GLN A 430 -20.57 -10.58 8.54
N ASN A 431 -19.49 -11.21 8.09
CA ASN A 431 -18.84 -12.31 8.79
C ASN A 431 -17.43 -12.56 8.23
N VAL A 432 -16.65 -13.32 9.00
CA VAL A 432 -15.34 -13.85 8.61
C VAL A 432 -15.35 -15.35 8.85
N ARG A 433 -15.12 -16.14 7.80
CA ARG A 433 -14.88 -17.57 7.88
C ARG A 433 -13.38 -17.83 7.92
N THR A 434 -12.90 -18.55 8.92
CA THR A 434 -11.48 -18.87 9.11
C THR A 434 -11.29 -20.36 8.94
N LYS A 435 -10.47 -20.72 7.95
CA LYS A 435 -9.94 -22.07 7.74
C LYS A 435 -8.49 -22.10 8.21
N SER A 436 -8.13 -23.02 9.10
CA SER A 436 -6.76 -23.15 9.63
C SER A 436 -6.32 -24.61 9.54
N LEU A 437 -5.18 -24.84 8.87
CA LEU A 437 -4.53 -26.14 8.73
C LEU A 437 -3.21 -26.16 9.51
N LYS A 438 -3.15 -27.00 10.53
CA LYS A 438 -1.98 -27.24 11.38
C LYS A 438 -1.43 -28.63 11.12
N ILE A 439 -0.18 -28.71 10.69
CA ILE A 439 0.50 -29.98 10.43
C ILE A 439 1.65 -30.12 11.41
N TYR A 440 1.67 -31.25 12.13
CA TYR A 440 2.69 -31.55 13.13
C TYR A 440 3.59 -32.68 12.64
N PRO A 441 4.88 -32.72 13.05
CA PRO A 441 5.78 -33.79 12.62
C PRO A 441 5.34 -35.19 13.07
N ASN A 442 4.84 -35.34 14.30
CA ASN A 442 4.62 -36.64 14.94
C ASN A 442 3.20 -36.84 15.49
N SER A 443 2.25 -36.00 15.09
CA SER A 443 0.87 -36.05 15.56
C SER A 443 -0.10 -35.82 14.40
N PRO A 444 -1.36 -36.29 14.49
CA PRO A 444 -2.37 -36.00 13.48
C PRO A 444 -2.50 -34.49 13.22
N HIS A 445 -2.66 -34.13 11.94
CA HIS A 445 -2.96 -32.75 11.55
C HIS A 445 -4.32 -32.29 12.12
N SER A 446 -4.53 -30.98 12.15
CA SER A 446 -5.81 -30.37 12.52
C SER A 446 -6.24 -29.40 11.44
N MET A 447 -7.43 -29.63 10.89
CA MET A 447 -8.12 -28.69 10.01
C MET A 447 -9.33 -28.14 10.76
N THR A 448 -9.42 -26.82 10.89
CA THR A 448 -10.56 -26.13 11.50
C THR A 448 -11.23 -25.23 10.49
N ASP A 449 -12.54 -25.07 10.62
CA ASP A 449 -13.37 -24.21 9.78
C ASP A 449 -14.47 -23.60 10.65
N SER A 450 -14.39 -22.30 10.86
CA SER A 450 -15.30 -21.58 11.76
C SER A 450 -15.70 -20.24 11.17
N THR A 451 -16.88 -19.75 11.52
CA THR A 451 -17.36 -18.44 11.06
C THR A 451 -17.71 -17.57 12.26
N GLN A 452 -17.27 -16.32 12.23
CA GLN A 452 -17.53 -15.31 13.25
C GLN A 452 -18.15 -14.07 12.62
N SER A 453 -18.94 -13.31 13.38
CA SER A 453 -19.55 -12.06 12.89
C SER A 453 -18.58 -10.88 12.89
N SER A 454 -17.48 -10.96 13.64
CA SER A 454 -16.45 -9.93 13.75
C SER A 454 -15.11 -10.39 13.17
N ALA A 455 -14.35 -9.45 12.61
CA ALA A 455 -12.99 -9.71 12.17
C ALA A 455 -12.03 -9.92 13.37
N PRO A 456 -11.08 -10.86 13.28
CA PRO A 456 -10.03 -10.98 14.28
C PRO A 456 -9.06 -9.80 14.17
N ALA A 457 -8.74 -9.14 15.30
CA ALA A 457 -7.72 -8.10 15.34
C ALA A 457 -6.29 -8.65 15.15
N SER A 458 -6.08 -9.92 15.51
CA SER A 458 -4.83 -10.64 15.29
C SER A 458 -5.07 -12.14 15.18
N ILE A 459 -4.09 -12.86 14.66
CA ILE A 459 -4.02 -14.32 14.65
C ILE A 459 -2.65 -14.80 15.08
N THR A 460 -2.60 -15.90 15.82
CA THR A 460 -1.34 -16.61 16.08
C THR A 460 -1.15 -17.70 15.03
N LEU A 461 -0.05 -17.62 14.28
CA LEU A 461 0.36 -18.65 13.33
C LEU A 461 1.45 -19.50 13.98
N ILE A 462 1.18 -20.78 14.23
CA ILE A 462 2.23 -21.70 14.68
C ILE A 462 3.15 -22.09 13.50
N PRO A 463 4.30 -22.74 13.75
CA PRO A 463 5.20 -23.19 12.68
C PRO A 463 4.47 -24.02 11.62
N ASN A 464 4.61 -23.64 10.35
CA ASN A 464 3.98 -24.27 9.18
C ASN A 464 2.45 -24.30 9.19
N GLU A 465 1.80 -23.48 10.02
CA GLU A 465 0.36 -23.29 9.92
C GLU A 465 0.03 -22.40 8.72
N THR A 466 -0.98 -22.83 7.98
CA THR A 466 -1.59 -22.03 6.91
C THR A 466 -3.03 -21.71 7.26
N VAL A 467 -3.40 -20.44 7.15
CA VAL A 467 -4.74 -19.94 7.44
C VAL A 467 -5.30 -19.24 6.21
N VAL A 468 -6.57 -19.49 5.90
CA VAL A 468 -7.35 -18.74 4.91
C VAL A 468 -8.56 -18.11 5.61
N LEU A 469 -8.62 -16.79 5.59
CA LEU A 469 -9.75 -16.00 6.07
C LEU A 469 -10.59 -15.54 4.87
N GLU A 470 -11.89 -15.79 4.90
CA GLU A 470 -12.88 -15.31 3.94
C GLU A 470 -13.77 -14.27 4.64
N TYR A 471 -13.55 -12.99 4.33
CA TYR A 471 -14.36 -11.87 4.79
C TYR A 471 -15.51 -11.67 3.80
N THR A 472 -16.76 -11.67 4.30
CA THR A 472 -17.95 -11.38 3.48
C THR A 472 -18.50 -10.01 3.85
N TYR A 473 -18.65 -9.13 2.85
CA TYR A 473 -19.21 -7.79 3.00
C TYR A 473 -20.63 -7.70 2.42
N GLN A 474 -21.38 -6.68 2.82
CA GLN A 474 -22.74 -6.43 2.34
C GLN A 474 -22.78 -6.09 0.84
N SER A 475 -21.76 -5.43 0.33
CA SER A 475 -21.67 -4.97 -1.05
C SER A 475 -20.35 -5.40 -1.69
N ALA A 476 -20.31 -5.40 -3.03
CA ALA A 476 -19.09 -5.68 -3.76
C ALA A 476 -17.98 -4.67 -3.40
N ILE A 477 -16.74 -5.15 -3.30
CA ILE A 477 -15.57 -4.32 -3.01
C ILE A 477 -15.11 -3.70 -4.33
N GLY A 478 -15.15 -2.36 -4.40
CA GLY A 478 -14.66 -1.60 -5.55
C GLY A 478 -13.18 -1.26 -5.41
N PHE A 479 -12.46 -1.20 -6.52
CA PHE A 479 -11.08 -0.70 -6.55
C PHE A 479 -11.05 0.79 -6.88
N ASN A 480 -10.30 1.56 -6.09
CA ASN A 480 -10.09 2.99 -6.31
C ASN A 480 -8.67 3.31 -6.80
N ASN A 481 -7.76 2.34 -6.76
CA ASN A 481 -6.38 2.44 -7.24
C ASN A 481 -5.84 1.05 -7.60
N ALA A 482 -4.61 0.99 -8.12
CA ALA A 482 -3.88 -0.23 -8.35
C ALA A 482 -2.41 -0.09 -7.97
N ILE A 483 -1.77 -1.18 -7.57
CA ILE A 483 -0.31 -1.32 -7.41
C ILE A 483 0.22 -2.35 -8.39
N ARG A 484 1.28 -2.01 -9.13
CA ARG A 484 1.84 -2.82 -10.22
C ARG A 484 3.27 -3.21 -9.93
N THR A 485 3.50 -4.50 -9.71
CA THR A 485 4.81 -5.10 -9.50
C THR A 485 5.46 -5.46 -10.84
N GLN A 486 6.66 -4.93 -11.06
CA GLN A 486 7.51 -5.27 -12.20
C GLN A 486 8.90 -5.70 -11.69
N SER A 487 9.41 -6.81 -12.21
CA SER A 487 10.78 -7.25 -11.99
C SER A 487 11.69 -6.70 -13.10
N TYR A 488 12.84 -6.15 -12.71
CA TYR A 488 13.88 -5.60 -13.58
C TYR A 488 15.15 -6.43 -13.42
N TYR A 489 15.72 -6.83 -14.55
CA TYR A 489 16.87 -7.71 -14.62
C TYR A 489 18.11 -6.95 -15.10
N THR A 490 19.28 -7.42 -14.68
CA THR A 490 20.58 -6.87 -15.08
C THR A 490 21.30 -7.87 -15.99
N ASN A 491 22.23 -7.38 -16.82
CA ASN A 491 23.02 -8.22 -17.73
C ASN A 491 24.17 -8.97 -17.02
N LYS A 492 24.21 -8.96 -15.68
CA LYS A 492 25.18 -9.67 -14.87
C LYS A 492 24.48 -10.71 -13.99
N TYR A 493 25.02 -11.92 -14.00
CA TYR A 493 24.61 -13.01 -13.11
C TYR A 493 25.85 -13.82 -12.73
N LEU A 494 25.73 -14.67 -11.72
CA LEU A 494 26.80 -15.56 -11.25
C LEU A 494 28.15 -14.85 -11.11
N GLN A 495 28.21 -13.84 -10.24
CA GLN A 495 29.40 -13.05 -9.96
C GLN A 495 30.12 -13.60 -8.73
N TYR A 496 31.27 -14.24 -8.93
CA TYR A 496 32.08 -14.82 -7.85
C TYR A 496 32.60 -13.75 -6.89
N ILE A 497 32.54 -14.05 -5.60
CA ILE A 497 32.80 -13.08 -4.54
C ILE A 497 34.27 -13.14 -4.11
N THR A 498 34.93 -11.99 -4.17
CA THR A 498 36.25 -11.73 -3.61
C THR A 498 36.12 -10.71 -2.48
N ALA A 499 36.75 -10.97 -1.34
CA ALA A 499 36.69 -10.09 -0.17
C ALA A 499 37.02 -8.64 -0.54
N ASN A 500 36.20 -7.71 -0.03
CA ASN A 500 36.35 -6.27 -0.18
C ASN A 500 36.41 -5.78 -1.64
N THR A 501 35.92 -6.59 -2.59
CA THR A 501 35.82 -6.20 -3.99
C THR A 501 34.37 -5.87 -4.33
N THR A 502 34.14 -4.63 -4.78
CA THR A 502 32.81 -4.16 -5.15
C THR A 502 32.37 -4.75 -6.49
N GLN A 503 31.19 -5.35 -6.50
CA GLN A 503 30.48 -5.76 -7.71
C GLN A 503 29.36 -4.75 -8.00
N SER A 504 29.18 -4.36 -9.26
CA SER A 504 28.19 -3.35 -9.67
C SER A 504 27.22 -3.91 -10.70
N TYR A 505 25.93 -3.62 -10.51
CA TYR A 505 24.78 -4.10 -11.28
C TYR A 505 23.95 -2.88 -11.72
N THR A 506 23.43 -2.90 -12.95
CA THR A 506 22.65 -1.78 -13.50
C THR A 506 21.23 -2.22 -13.87
N PHE A 507 20.24 -1.43 -13.48
CA PHE A 507 18.83 -1.65 -13.81
C PHE A 507 18.29 -0.39 -14.48
N ASN A 508 17.93 -0.48 -15.76
CA ASN A 508 17.54 0.68 -16.58
C ASN A 508 16.07 0.61 -16.96
N GLY A 509 15.49 1.76 -17.28
CA GLY A 509 14.08 1.87 -17.68
C GLY A 509 13.11 1.55 -16.54
N VAL A 510 13.55 1.73 -15.29
CA VAL A 510 12.71 1.50 -14.11
C VAL A 510 11.65 2.58 -14.01
N GLN A 511 10.39 2.17 -13.83
CA GLN A 511 9.30 3.09 -13.57
C GLN A 511 9.28 3.48 -12.09
N THR A 512 9.36 4.78 -11.82
CA THR A 512 9.37 5.35 -10.46
C THR A 512 8.01 5.94 -10.08
N GLY A 513 7.80 6.22 -8.80
CA GLY A 513 6.56 6.75 -8.21
C GLY A 513 6.49 6.42 -6.72
N THR A 514 5.30 6.47 -6.12
CA THR A 514 5.08 5.92 -4.77
C THR A 514 4.88 4.40 -4.85
N GLY A 515 5.36 3.67 -3.84
CA GLY A 515 5.23 2.22 -3.80
C GLY A 515 6.33 1.56 -2.99
N VAL A 516 6.62 0.30 -3.30
CA VAL A 516 7.62 -0.53 -2.63
C VAL A 516 8.67 -0.98 -3.62
N ALA A 517 9.94 -0.91 -3.25
CA ALA A 517 11.03 -1.50 -4.01
C ALA A 517 11.81 -2.52 -3.17
N THR A 518 12.13 -3.64 -3.80
CA THR A 518 12.85 -4.74 -3.17
C THR A 518 13.98 -5.17 -4.10
N LEU A 519 15.21 -5.16 -3.58
CA LEU A 519 16.35 -5.76 -4.25
C LEU A 519 16.45 -7.24 -3.84
N LYS A 520 16.17 -8.15 -4.77
CA LYS A 520 16.32 -9.58 -4.58
C LYS A 520 17.77 -9.98 -4.87
N MET A 521 18.54 -10.23 -3.82
CA MET A 521 19.93 -10.67 -3.91
C MET A 521 20.02 -12.16 -3.61
N SER A 522 20.22 -12.98 -4.64
CA SER A 522 20.43 -14.42 -4.49
C SER A 522 21.92 -14.72 -4.37
N ILE A 523 22.30 -15.45 -3.31
CA ILE A 523 23.70 -15.81 -3.04
C ILE A 523 23.82 -17.31 -2.81
N GLY A 524 24.91 -17.90 -3.31
CA GLY A 524 25.33 -19.26 -2.99
C GLY A 524 26.73 -19.24 -2.39
N ARG A 525 26.86 -19.51 -1.10
CA ARG A 525 28.13 -19.37 -0.34
C ARG A 525 28.19 -20.37 0.82
N PRO A 526 29.38 -20.71 1.35
CA PRO A 526 29.48 -21.50 2.58
C PRO A 526 28.72 -20.88 3.75
N GLN A 527 28.12 -21.72 4.60
CA GLN A 527 27.31 -21.27 5.74
C GLN A 527 28.05 -20.34 6.70
N THR A 528 29.37 -20.51 6.81
CA THR A 528 30.26 -19.72 7.67
C THR A 528 30.59 -18.32 7.15
N LYS A 529 30.21 -17.99 5.90
CA LYS A 529 30.50 -16.70 5.26
C LYS A 529 29.40 -15.68 5.49
N SER A 530 29.75 -14.41 5.36
CA SER A 530 28.82 -13.30 5.51
C SER A 530 27.70 -13.36 4.47
N LYS A 531 26.48 -13.16 4.98
CA LYS A 531 25.24 -12.93 4.23
C LYS A 531 24.84 -11.43 4.24
N GLN A 532 25.64 -10.58 4.89
CA GLN A 532 25.43 -9.15 5.06
C GLN A 532 26.55 -8.35 4.38
N PRO A 533 26.52 -8.20 3.05
CA PRO A 533 27.41 -7.26 2.36
C PRO A 533 27.01 -5.81 2.64
N VAL A 534 27.91 -4.88 2.35
CA VAL A 534 27.54 -3.48 2.15
C VAL A 534 26.85 -3.36 0.79
N VAL A 535 25.63 -2.81 0.78
CA VAL A 535 24.85 -2.56 -0.45
C VAL A 535 24.61 -1.08 -0.60
N LEU A 536 24.94 -0.54 -1.78
CA LEU A 536 24.67 0.83 -2.17
C LEU A 536 23.70 0.86 -3.36
N VAL A 537 22.62 1.61 -3.25
CA VAL A 537 21.70 1.91 -4.36
C VAL A 537 21.87 3.38 -4.73
N ASN A 538 22.33 3.62 -5.97
CA ASN A 538 22.64 4.97 -6.46
C ASN A 538 23.59 5.76 -5.54
N GLY A 539 24.54 5.05 -4.93
CA GLY A 539 25.53 5.61 -3.99
C GLY A 539 25.06 5.66 -2.53
N ASN A 540 23.78 5.44 -2.24
CA ASN A 540 23.21 5.49 -0.90
C ASN A 540 23.19 4.09 -0.27
N ALA A 541 23.63 3.97 0.99
CA ALA A 541 23.63 2.70 1.69
C ALA A 541 22.19 2.26 2.01
N VAL A 542 21.93 0.96 1.84
CA VAL A 542 20.67 0.33 2.24
C VAL A 542 20.95 -0.83 3.21
N ASN A 543 20.05 -1.02 4.18
CA ASN A 543 20.22 -2.04 5.21
C ASN A 543 19.92 -3.43 4.64
N VAL A 544 20.89 -4.34 4.72
CA VAL A 544 20.67 -5.76 4.39
C VAL A 544 20.06 -6.47 5.62
N PRO A 545 18.84 -7.04 5.51
CA PRO A 545 18.22 -7.75 6.62
C PRO A 545 19.06 -8.93 7.12
N ILE A 546 18.92 -9.24 8.40
CA ILE A 546 19.50 -10.46 9.03
C ILE A 546 18.58 -11.68 8.89
N ASN A 547 17.32 -11.47 8.50
CA ASN A 547 16.34 -12.51 8.27
C ASN A 547 15.93 -12.56 6.79
N TRP A 548 15.46 -13.71 6.34
CA TRP A 548 15.00 -13.98 4.97
C TRP A 548 13.86 -15.00 5.03
N LYS A 549 13.25 -15.30 3.90
CA LYS A 549 12.14 -16.27 3.85
C LYS A 549 12.67 -17.67 4.22
N GLY A 550 12.16 -18.27 5.29
CA GLY A 550 12.48 -19.63 5.71
C GLY A 550 13.78 -19.77 6.50
N ASP A 551 14.27 -20.99 6.61
CA ASP A 551 15.38 -21.33 7.50
C ASP A 551 16.78 -20.86 7.00
N ASP A 552 17.79 -21.07 7.84
CA ASP A 552 19.19 -20.77 7.51
C ASP A 552 19.85 -21.82 6.61
N GLN A 553 19.09 -22.85 6.21
CA GLN A 553 19.52 -23.96 5.35
C GLN A 553 20.65 -24.84 5.91
N THR A 554 20.96 -24.79 7.20
CA THR A 554 21.98 -25.67 7.80
C THR A 554 21.64 -27.15 7.68
N SER A 555 20.34 -27.48 7.58
CA SER A 555 19.82 -28.82 7.33
C SER A 555 20.14 -29.37 5.93
N ARG A 556 20.45 -28.51 4.95
CA ARG A 556 20.78 -28.92 3.56
C ARG A 556 22.26 -29.26 3.37
N GLY A 557 23.13 -28.78 4.26
CA GLY A 557 24.57 -29.00 4.19
C GLY A 557 25.39 -27.74 4.45
N SER A 558 26.62 -27.73 3.93
CA SER A 558 27.62 -26.68 4.23
C SER A 558 27.46 -25.39 3.43
N LEU A 559 26.54 -25.35 2.46
CA LEU A 559 26.27 -24.19 1.62
C LEU A 559 24.90 -23.60 1.95
N PHE A 560 24.83 -22.28 1.97
CA PHE A 560 23.59 -21.52 1.86
C PHE A 560 23.37 -21.18 0.40
N PHE A 561 22.17 -21.43 -0.13
CA PHE A 561 21.75 -20.91 -1.43
C PHE A 561 20.34 -20.32 -1.32
N GLY A 562 20.23 -19.00 -1.27
CA GLY A 562 18.97 -18.35 -1.03
C GLY A 562 18.92 -16.90 -1.49
N THR A 563 17.70 -16.43 -1.78
CA THR A 563 17.41 -15.02 -2.05
C THR A 563 17.17 -14.28 -0.74
N ILE A 564 17.90 -13.19 -0.55
CA ILE A 564 17.66 -12.20 0.50
C ILE A 564 16.93 -11.02 -0.15
N ASP A 565 15.70 -10.79 0.29
CA ASP A 565 14.90 -9.63 -0.12
C ASP A 565 15.36 -8.42 0.70
N ILE A 566 15.98 -7.45 0.05
CA ILE A 566 16.50 -6.23 0.67
C ILE A 566 15.52 -5.09 0.36
N PRO A 567 14.76 -4.57 1.34
CA PRO A 567 13.92 -3.40 1.14
C PRO A 567 14.77 -2.20 0.71
N VAL A 568 14.34 -1.53 -0.36
CA VAL A 568 14.98 -0.31 -0.87
C VAL A 568 13.97 0.84 -0.76
N PRO A 569 14.30 1.95 -0.08
CA PRO A 569 13.44 3.11 -0.07
C PRO A 569 13.11 3.56 -1.49
N MET A 570 11.83 3.77 -1.78
CA MET A 570 11.37 4.12 -3.12
C MET A 570 11.97 5.46 -3.60
N SER A 571 12.29 6.36 -2.66
CA SER A 571 12.99 7.64 -2.90
C SER A 571 14.39 7.48 -3.49
N LEU A 572 15.03 6.32 -3.30
CA LEU A 572 16.33 6.00 -3.91
C LEU A 572 16.21 5.47 -5.33
N ILE A 573 15.03 5.05 -5.77
CA ILE A 573 14.82 4.44 -7.09
C ILE A 573 14.72 5.54 -8.15
N GLN A 574 15.57 5.42 -9.16
CA GLN A 574 15.64 6.29 -10.33
C GLN A 574 15.21 5.51 -11.57
N SER A 575 15.13 6.17 -12.73
CA SER A 575 14.88 5.44 -14.00
C SER A 575 16.04 4.52 -14.38
N ASN A 576 17.28 4.93 -14.07
CA ASN A 576 18.48 4.13 -14.23
C ASN A 576 19.16 4.00 -12.88
N ASN A 577 19.33 2.77 -12.41
CA ASN A 577 19.84 2.48 -11.09
C ASN A 577 21.16 1.74 -11.17
N THR A 578 22.10 2.13 -10.31
CA THR A 578 23.32 1.39 -10.06
C THR A 578 23.26 0.81 -8.65
N VAL A 579 23.33 -0.52 -8.56
CA VAL A 579 23.44 -1.24 -7.29
C VAL A 579 24.87 -1.76 -7.15
N SER A 580 25.53 -1.45 -6.03
CA SER A 580 26.88 -1.94 -5.74
C SER A 580 26.87 -2.78 -4.48
N VAL A 581 27.56 -3.92 -4.50
CA VAL A 581 27.61 -4.89 -3.40
C VAL A 581 29.05 -5.22 -3.09
N THR A 582 29.42 -5.16 -1.80
CA THR A 582 30.77 -5.49 -1.33
C THR A 582 30.69 -6.41 -0.13
N PHE A 583 31.20 -7.63 -0.26
CA PHE A 583 31.28 -8.60 0.83
C PHE A 583 32.60 -8.45 1.60
N PRO A 584 32.60 -8.67 2.93
CA PRO A 584 33.82 -8.60 3.74
C PRO A 584 34.76 -9.82 3.55
N ASP A 585 34.25 -10.90 2.96
CA ASP A 585 34.94 -12.18 2.81
C ASP A 585 34.78 -12.78 1.40
N SER A 586 35.72 -13.64 1.00
CA SER A 586 35.69 -14.36 -0.29
C SER A 586 34.85 -15.64 -0.23
N ASP A 587 34.72 -16.29 -1.39
CA ASP A 587 34.07 -17.59 -1.66
C ASP A 587 32.58 -17.49 -1.97
N GLY A 588 32.09 -18.40 -2.82
CA GLY A 588 30.73 -18.38 -3.35
C GLY A 588 30.49 -17.30 -4.41
N ALA A 589 29.23 -17.03 -4.70
CA ALA A 589 28.83 -16.07 -5.71
C ALA A 589 27.50 -15.38 -5.37
N VAL A 590 27.31 -14.18 -5.92
CA VAL A 590 25.98 -13.61 -6.16
C VAL A 590 25.44 -14.28 -7.43
N SER A 591 24.47 -15.18 -7.30
CA SER A 591 23.92 -15.93 -8.43
C SER A 591 23.05 -15.04 -9.33
N SER A 592 22.25 -14.17 -8.71
CA SER A 592 21.34 -13.24 -9.39
C SER A 592 21.11 -11.99 -8.56
N MET A 593 20.88 -10.87 -9.25
CA MET A 593 20.46 -9.61 -8.68
C MET A 593 19.27 -9.10 -9.49
N ILE A 594 18.11 -8.96 -8.86
CA ILE A 594 16.87 -8.53 -9.51
C ILE A 594 16.28 -7.39 -8.69
N LEU A 595 15.89 -6.30 -9.35
CA LEU A 595 15.18 -5.20 -8.71
C LEU A 595 13.69 -5.36 -8.97
N GLU A 596 12.89 -5.54 -7.94
CA GLU A 596 11.43 -5.57 -8.03
C GLU A 596 10.86 -4.23 -7.56
N VAL A 597 9.98 -3.63 -8.35
CA VAL A 597 9.32 -2.36 -8.01
C VAL A 597 7.82 -2.54 -8.15
N ALA A 598 7.10 -2.35 -7.05
CA ALA A 598 5.66 -2.29 -6.98
C ALA A 598 5.21 -0.83 -6.87
N ARG A 599 4.62 -0.29 -7.94
CA ARG A 599 4.28 1.13 -8.03
C ARG A 599 2.76 1.34 -8.09
N TYR A 600 2.24 2.30 -7.34
CA TYR A 600 0.83 2.68 -7.45
C TYR A 600 0.53 3.43 -8.77
N ASP A 601 -0.66 3.22 -9.33
CA ASP A 601 -1.15 3.93 -10.53
C ASP A 601 -1.44 5.41 -10.21
N ALA A 602 -2.19 5.65 -9.13
CA ALA A 602 -2.29 6.97 -8.50
C ALA A 602 -1.37 6.99 -7.27
N PRO A 603 -0.62 8.08 -7.01
CA PRO A 603 0.25 8.15 -5.85
C PRO A 603 -0.47 7.86 -4.53
N VAL A 604 0.13 7.03 -3.67
CA VAL A 604 -0.36 6.71 -2.33
C VAL A 604 0.72 7.10 -1.33
N SER A 605 0.33 7.76 -0.25
CA SER A 605 1.24 8.13 0.84
C SER A 605 1.86 6.88 1.49
N ALA A 606 3.15 6.97 1.84
CA ALA A 606 3.96 5.85 2.34
C ALA A 606 3.63 5.43 3.80
N GLY A 607 2.36 5.47 4.22
CA GLY A 607 1.96 5.29 5.63
C GLY A 607 2.15 6.54 6.49
N ASN A 608 2.65 7.63 5.91
CA ASN A 608 2.68 8.97 6.48
C ASN A 608 1.28 9.56 6.36
N ALA A 609 0.36 9.24 7.28
CA ALA A 609 -1.03 9.65 7.15
C ALA A 609 -1.57 10.29 8.44
N LEU A 610 -2.54 11.19 8.28
CA LEU A 610 -3.31 11.79 9.36
C LEU A 610 -3.78 10.74 10.39
N GLY A 611 -3.58 11.03 11.67
CA GLY A 611 -3.91 10.14 12.78
C GLY A 611 -2.86 9.06 13.08
N SER A 612 -1.85 8.88 12.22
CA SER A 612 -0.76 7.93 12.47
C SER A 612 0.32 8.56 13.36
N THR A 613 0.80 7.79 14.35
CA THR A 613 1.97 8.17 15.15
C THR A 613 3.23 7.81 14.39
N MET A 614 3.96 8.82 13.93
CA MET A 614 5.21 8.67 13.21
C MET A 614 6.39 8.59 14.16
N SER A 615 7.29 7.63 13.96
CA SER A 615 8.59 7.67 14.64
C SER A 615 9.45 8.78 14.04
N GLY A 616 10.08 9.56 14.91
CA GLY A 616 11.05 10.58 14.52
C GLY A 616 12.24 10.01 13.75
N ALA A 617 12.56 8.72 13.91
CA ALA A 617 13.68 8.07 13.22
C ALA A 617 13.38 7.60 11.78
N LEU A 618 12.12 7.64 11.33
CA LEU A 618 11.70 7.14 10.01
C LEU A 618 11.63 8.27 8.95
N PHE A 619 12.61 9.18 8.95
CA PHE A 619 12.69 10.22 7.92
C PHE A 619 13.33 9.69 6.63
N ASP A 620 12.89 10.23 5.49
CA ASP A 620 13.32 9.89 4.13
C ASP A 620 14.57 10.64 3.67
N ALA A 621 14.82 11.83 4.24
CA ALA A 621 16.03 12.60 4.01
C ALA A 621 16.32 13.55 5.18
N GLU A 622 17.57 13.98 5.29
CA GLU A 622 18.02 14.92 6.31
C GLU A 622 19.04 15.93 5.77
N SER A 623 19.27 17.02 6.52
CA SER A 623 20.36 17.96 6.25
C SER A 623 21.73 17.27 6.40
N HIS A 624 22.59 17.39 5.37
CA HIS A 624 23.76 16.53 5.12
C HIS A 624 24.86 16.59 6.20
N PRO A 625 25.56 15.47 6.51
CA PRO A 625 26.64 15.38 7.51
C PRO A 625 27.93 16.17 7.22
N SER A 626 28.00 16.89 6.09
CA SER A 626 29.11 17.81 5.77
C SER A 626 28.92 19.22 6.34
N ASP A 627 27.73 19.53 6.84
CA ASP A 627 27.42 20.81 7.49
C ASP A 627 27.58 20.67 9.02
N ALA A 628 27.92 21.75 9.72
CA ALA A 628 28.23 21.77 11.16
C ALA A 628 27.05 21.38 12.11
N ASN A 629 25.95 20.90 11.53
CA ASN A 629 24.61 20.70 12.09
C ASN A 629 24.12 19.26 11.83
N THR A 630 24.73 18.28 12.52
CA THR A 630 24.47 16.86 12.25
C THR A 630 23.20 16.34 12.93
N VAL A 631 22.11 16.16 12.20
CA VAL A 631 20.93 15.38 12.64
C VAL A 631 21.03 13.92 12.15
N ARG A 632 20.56 12.95 12.93
CA ARG A 632 20.55 11.52 12.54
C ARG A 632 19.56 10.71 13.37
N SER A 633 19.20 9.51 12.90
CA SER A 633 18.48 8.54 13.70
C SER A 633 19.38 7.93 14.79
N ILE A 634 18.83 7.71 15.98
CA ILE A 634 19.49 7.05 17.12
C ILE A 634 18.50 6.07 17.77
N GLY A 635 18.44 4.84 17.26
CA GLY A 635 17.39 3.91 17.68
C GLY A 635 16.04 4.30 17.07
N ASN A 636 15.05 4.62 17.91
CA ASN A 636 13.68 4.96 17.48
C ASN A 636 13.36 6.47 17.50
N GLU A 637 14.37 7.32 17.70
CA GLU A 637 14.24 8.78 17.75
C GLU A 637 15.22 9.46 16.78
N VAL A 638 14.96 10.73 16.45
CA VAL A 638 15.94 11.60 15.80
C VAL A 638 16.65 12.44 16.87
N GLY A 639 17.98 12.52 16.78
CA GLY A 639 18.81 13.20 17.76
C GLY A 639 20.00 13.94 17.16
N TYR A 640 20.88 14.44 18.02
CA TYR A 640 21.98 15.35 17.68
C TYR A 640 21.51 16.67 17.03
N ILE A 641 20.25 17.03 17.24
CA ILE A 641 19.58 18.19 16.61
C ILE A 641 20.23 19.50 17.04
N LYS A 642 20.59 20.34 16.06
CA LYS A 642 21.03 21.73 16.23
C LYS A 642 20.19 22.67 15.38
N GLY A 643 20.18 23.96 15.75
CA GLY A 643 19.50 25.00 14.98
C GLY A 643 19.92 25.02 13.50
N GLY A 644 18.93 25.00 12.61
CA GLY A 644 19.11 24.96 11.16
C GLY A 644 19.17 23.56 10.53
N SER A 645 19.17 22.49 11.34
CA SER A 645 19.04 21.12 10.81
C SER A 645 17.60 20.81 10.42
N TRP A 646 17.39 19.84 9.52
CA TRP A 646 16.04 19.40 9.16
C TRP A 646 15.99 17.91 8.81
N VAL A 647 14.80 17.33 8.92
CA VAL A 647 14.44 16.00 8.39
C VAL A 647 13.19 16.11 7.51
N ARG A 648 13.04 15.20 6.54
CA ARG A 648 11.95 15.15 5.56
C ARG A 648 11.24 13.80 5.62
N TYR A 649 9.93 13.82 5.50
CA TYR A 649 9.05 12.66 5.33
C TYR A 649 8.31 12.80 4.00
N ASP A 650 8.48 11.86 3.09
CA ASP A 650 7.96 11.93 1.72
C ASP A 650 6.45 11.66 1.72
N ALA A 651 5.71 12.43 0.92
CA ALA A 651 4.28 12.21 0.67
C ALA A 651 3.43 11.97 1.94
N PHE A 652 3.58 12.83 2.96
CA PHE A 652 2.70 12.87 4.12
C PHE A 652 1.29 13.30 3.70
N ASP A 653 0.29 12.43 3.92
CA ASP A 653 -1.13 12.63 3.65
C ASP A 653 -1.84 13.18 4.88
N PHE A 654 -2.11 14.48 4.85
CA PHE A 654 -2.92 15.15 5.87
C PHE A 654 -4.43 14.94 5.67
N GLY A 655 -4.84 14.08 4.73
CA GLY A 655 -6.23 13.79 4.43
C GLY A 655 -7.01 15.06 4.09
N ASN A 656 -8.21 15.17 4.65
CA ASN A 656 -9.07 16.36 4.48
C ASN A 656 -8.65 17.56 5.36
N GLY A 657 -7.59 17.44 6.18
CA GLY A 657 -7.11 18.50 7.06
C GLY A 657 -6.62 17.99 8.42
N ALA A 658 -5.36 18.29 8.75
CA ALA A 658 -4.80 18.24 10.09
C ALA A 658 -5.00 19.59 10.79
N SER A 659 -5.46 19.56 12.04
CA SER A 659 -5.70 20.78 12.84
C SER A 659 -4.68 20.97 13.96
N SER A 660 -3.97 19.91 14.34
CA SER A 660 -2.92 19.96 15.35
C SER A 660 -1.87 18.87 15.12
N VAL A 661 -0.73 19.03 15.78
CA VAL A 661 0.28 17.98 15.91
C VAL A 661 0.68 17.83 17.36
N ASP A 662 0.84 16.58 17.78
CA ASP A 662 1.46 16.20 19.03
C ASP A 662 2.87 15.69 18.73
N VAL A 663 3.88 16.14 19.48
CA VAL A 663 5.28 15.76 19.34
C VAL A 663 5.80 15.24 20.66
N SER A 664 6.28 13.99 20.69
CA SER A 664 7.02 13.44 21.82
C SER A 664 8.49 13.82 21.70
N ALA A 665 8.97 14.69 22.57
CA ALA A 665 10.35 15.17 22.57
C ALA A 665 10.97 15.18 23.98
N ALA A 666 12.31 15.11 24.03
CA ALA A 666 13.10 15.15 25.26
C ALA A 666 14.25 16.16 25.13
N SER A 667 14.44 17.03 26.13
CA SER A 667 15.52 18.01 26.15
C SER A 667 16.20 18.08 27.52
N ALA A 668 17.53 17.98 27.52
CA ALA A 668 18.37 18.27 28.69
C ALA A 668 18.83 19.75 28.73
N THR A 669 18.42 20.57 27.77
CA THR A 669 18.77 21.99 27.66
C THR A 669 17.53 22.86 27.80
N THR A 670 17.57 24.12 27.38
CA THR A 670 16.39 24.99 27.31
C THR A 670 15.41 24.62 26.19
N GLY A 671 15.81 23.71 25.29
CA GLY A 671 15.01 23.31 24.14
C GLY A 671 15.11 24.28 22.96
N GLY A 672 14.07 24.32 22.12
CA GLY A 672 14.00 25.10 20.87
C GLY A 672 12.63 24.92 20.21
N SER A 673 12.50 25.21 18.91
CA SER A 673 11.23 25.03 18.19
C SER A 673 11.36 24.09 16.99
N ILE A 674 10.27 23.41 16.66
CA ILE A 674 10.11 22.55 15.47
C ILE A 674 9.14 23.25 14.53
N GLU A 675 9.61 23.63 13.36
CA GLU A 675 8.79 24.16 12.27
C GLU A 675 8.36 23.02 11.34
N PHE A 676 7.05 22.90 11.12
CA PHE A 676 6.48 21.96 10.15
C PHE A 676 6.28 22.70 8.83
N ARG A 677 6.98 22.28 7.77
CA ARG A 677 6.98 22.92 6.46
C ARG A 677 6.63 21.94 5.34
N LEU A 678 5.98 22.41 4.28
CA LEU A 678 5.54 21.57 3.16
C LEU A 678 6.40 21.77 1.91
N GLY A 679 6.72 20.68 1.20
CA GLY A 679 7.42 20.62 -0.08
C GLY A 679 8.91 20.94 -0.06
N ALA A 680 9.37 21.81 0.84
CA ALA A 680 10.79 22.15 1.00
C ALA A 680 11.10 22.62 2.43
N ALA A 681 12.38 22.58 2.84
CA ALA A 681 12.84 23.14 4.11
C ALA A 681 12.61 24.68 4.23
N THR A 682 12.42 25.37 3.10
CA THR A 682 12.03 26.78 3.04
C THR A 682 10.60 26.97 2.51
N GLY A 683 9.82 25.89 2.45
CA GLY A 683 8.44 25.89 1.96
C GLY A 683 7.44 26.48 2.96
N PRO A 684 6.14 26.48 2.62
CA PRO A 684 5.08 27.01 3.48
C PRO A 684 5.14 26.43 4.89
N LEU A 685 5.05 27.31 5.90
CA LEU A 685 5.06 26.94 7.32
C LEU A 685 3.63 26.67 7.76
N VAL A 686 3.36 25.43 8.18
CA VAL A 686 2.01 25.02 8.58
C VAL A 686 1.81 24.99 10.10
N GLY A 687 2.88 24.80 10.88
CA GLY A 687 2.81 24.80 12.34
C GLY A 687 4.18 24.96 12.99
N VAL A 688 4.19 25.42 14.25
CA VAL A 688 5.41 25.53 15.08
C VAL A 688 5.13 24.96 16.47
N VAL A 689 5.95 23.99 16.90
CA VAL A 689 5.92 23.41 18.25
C VAL A 689 7.12 23.91 19.02
N ASP A 690 6.89 24.57 20.16
CA ASP A 690 7.94 24.93 21.11
C ASP A 690 8.21 23.76 22.07
N VAL A 691 9.43 23.27 22.07
CA VAL A 691 9.91 22.19 22.95
C VAL A 691 10.73 22.83 24.07
N SER A 692 10.27 22.67 25.32
CA SER A 692 10.97 23.17 26.50
C SER A 692 11.85 22.08 27.15
N GLY A 693 12.69 22.48 28.11
CA GLY A 693 13.54 21.56 28.86
C GLY A 693 12.73 20.52 29.65
N THR A 694 12.95 19.24 29.39
CA THR A 694 12.22 18.12 30.04
C THR A 694 13.00 17.47 31.19
N GLY A 695 14.23 17.91 31.44
CA GLY A 695 15.07 17.43 32.54
C GLY A 695 16.02 16.29 32.18
N GLY A 696 16.09 15.87 30.90
CA GLY A 696 17.06 14.88 30.42
C GLY A 696 16.83 14.43 28.98
N TRP A 697 17.86 13.87 28.34
CA TRP A 697 17.83 13.40 26.94
C TRP A 697 16.92 12.20 26.68
N SER A 698 16.41 11.57 27.73
CA SER A 698 15.48 10.42 27.63
C SER A 698 14.22 10.61 28.47
N THR A 699 13.95 11.85 28.89
CA THR A 699 12.74 12.22 29.64
C THR A 699 11.74 12.83 28.66
N TYR A 700 10.87 12.01 28.07
CA TYR A 700 9.95 12.43 27.02
C TYR A 700 8.70 13.12 27.59
N GLN A 701 8.31 14.21 26.95
CA GLN A 701 7.03 14.90 27.16
C GLN A 701 6.37 15.16 25.80
N THR A 702 5.05 15.27 25.80
CA THR A 702 4.29 15.65 24.61
C THR A 702 4.15 17.17 24.55
N PHE A 703 4.52 17.73 23.42
CA PHE A 703 4.35 19.13 23.07
C PHE A 703 3.39 19.22 21.89
N SER A 704 2.48 20.19 21.91
CA SER A 704 1.43 20.27 20.90
C SER A 704 1.30 21.68 20.36
N THR A 705 0.89 21.80 19.10
CA THR A 705 0.49 23.07 18.49
C THR A 705 -0.67 22.85 17.55
N ASN A 706 -1.42 23.92 17.29
CA ASN A 706 -2.42 23.93 16.23
C ASN A 706 -1.75 24.27 14.91
N LEU A 707 -2.24 23.68 13.82
CA LEU A 707 -1.73 23.90 12.47
C LEU A 707 -2.82 23.70 11.44
N ASN A 708 -2.55 24.04 10.19
CA ASN A 708 -3.40 23.66 9.06
C ASN A 708 -2.55 23.06 7.94
N ALA A 709 -2.79 21.79 7.63
CA ALA A 709 -2.23 21.12 6.47
C ALA A 709 -3.27 20.14 5.93
N SER A 710 -3.47 20.06 4.62
CA SER A 710 -4.38 19.10 3.98
C SER A 710 -3.71 18.51 2.73
N GLY A 711 -4.23 17.40 2.20
CA GLY A 711 -3.65 16.74 1.03
C GLY A 711 -2.28 16.11 1.29
N VAL A 712 -1.58 15.74 0.20
CA VAL A 712 -0.34 14.97 0.25
C VAL A 712 0.86 15.86 -0.08
N HIS A 713 1.85 15.91 0.82
CA HIS A 713 3.02 16.77 0.70
C HIS A 713 4.28 16.12 1.27
N ASP A 714 5.45 16.46 0.74
CA ASP A 714 6.70 16.18 1.47
C ASP A 714 6.75 17.08 2.72
N LEU A 715 6.78 16.47 3.90
CA LEU A 715 6.78 17.16 5.19
C LEU A 715 8.21 17.34 5.68
N TYR A 716 8.60 18.59 5.93
CA TYR A 716 9.87 18.96 6.54
C TYR A 716 9.66 19.35 8.01
N LEU A 717 10.44 18.75 8.90
CA LEU A 717 10.63 19.24 10.28
C LEU A 717 11.94 20.04 10.29
N VAL A 718 11.84 21.35 10.40
CA VAL A 718 12.99 22.26 10.48
C VAL A 718 13.20 22.69 11.92
N PHE A 719 14.39 22.42 12.45
CA PHE A 719 14.68 22.63 13.86
C PHE A 719 15.34 24.00 14.07
N ALA A 720 14.68 24.88 14.83
CA ALA A 720 15.14 26.24 15.06
C ALA A 720 15.64 26.43 16.51
N ASP A 721 16.75 27.15 16.63
CA ASP A 721 17.29 27.60 17.91
C ASP A 721 16.71 28.98 18.23
N SER A 722 15.60 29.01 18.97
CA SER A 722 14.91 30.23 19.38
C SER A 722 15.75 31.13 20.30
N ASN A 723 16.86 30.62 20.86
CA ASN A 723 17.74 31.35 21.77
C ASN A 723 19.12 31.69 21.17
N ALA A 724 19.41 31.25 19.93
CA ALA A 724 20.66 31.46 19.21
C ALA A 724 21.94 31.06 20.00
N ILE A 725 21.87 30.01 20.82
CA ILE A 725 22.96 29.56 21.72
C ILE A 725 23.90 28.57 21.01
N ASN A 726 23.54 28.04 19.83
CA ASN A 726 24.33 27.07 19.05
C ASN A 726 24.70 25.81 19.86
N THR A 727 23.71 25.25 20.56
CA THR A 727 23.81 24.00 21.33
C THR A 727 22.85 22.94 20.80
N TYR A 728 22.94 21.70 21.32
CA TYR A 728 21.94 20.66 21.04
C TYR A 728 20.58 21.03 21.62
N LEU A 729 19.51 20.84 20.84
CA LEU A 729 18.16 21.31 21.18
C LEU A 729 17.37 20.25 21.97
N TYR A 730 17.04 19.14 21.34
CA TYR A 730 16.20 18.06 21.88
C TYR A 730 16.37 16.78 21.03
N ASN A 731 15.80 15.67 21.48
CA ASN A 731 15.51 14.48 20.66
C ASN A 731 14.00 14.43 20.37
N VAL A 732 13.62 13.98 19.18
CA VAL A 732 12.21 13.76 18.81
C VAL A 732 11.98 12.27 18.62
N GLN A 733 11.14 11.68 19.46
CA GLN A 733 10.80 10.26 19.41
C GLN A 733 9.67 9.99 18.43
N SER A 734 8.63 10.82 18.44
CA SER A 734 7.48 10.64 17.56
C SER A 734 6.68 11.93 17.37
N PHE A 735 5.84 11.95 16.34
CA PHE A 735 4.81 12.97 16.16
C PHE A 735 3.53 12.38 15.56
N THR A 736 2.38 13.00 15.85
CA THR A 736 1.06 12.58 15.36
C THR A 736 0.29 13.80 14.92
N PHE A 737 -0.15 13.84 13.66
CA PHE A 737 -1.08 14.86 13.18
C PHE A 737 -2.51 14.44 13.47
N ASN A 738 -3.30 15.34 14.06
CA ASN A 738 -4.67 15.05 14.46
C ASN A 738 -5.67 15.74 13.54
N ALA A 739 -6.73 15.01 13.18
CA ALA A 739 -7.86 15.55 12.44
C ALA A 739 -8.66 16.52 13.32
N GLY A 740 -9.10 17.64 12.76
CA GLY A 740 -10.03 18.55 13.42
C GLY A 740 -11.14 19.00 12.49
N SER A 741 -12.32 19.23 13.05
CA SER A 741 -13.33 20.09 12.43
C SER A 741 -12.82 21.53 12.57
N GLU A 742 -12.42 22.18 11.47
CA GLU A 742 -11.90 23.57 11.47
C GLU A 742 -12.90 24.61 12.01
N VAL A 743 -14.16 24.23 12.13
CA VAL A 743 -15.19 25.10 12.68
C VAL A 743 -15.23 25.01 14.20
N GLY A 744 -15.02 26.15 14.87
CA GLY A 744 -14.89 26.31 16.32
C GLY A 744 -13.44 26.53 16.78
N ILE A 745 -12.48 26.59 15.85
CA ILE A 745 -11.05 26.78 16.14
C ILE A 745 -10.69 28.27 16.04
N THR A 746 -9.99 28.77 17.05
CA THR A 746 -9.44 30.14 17.08
C THR A 746 -8.09 30.17 16.39
N PHE A 747 -7.99 30.88 15.29
CA PHE A 747 -6.76 31.12 14.54
C PHE A 747 -6.08 32.38 15.05
N SER A 748 -4.75 32.33 15.17
CA SER A 748 -3.96 33.54 15.42
C SER A 748 -3.96 34.42 14.18
N GLY A 749 -4.24 35.72 14.35
CA GLY A 749 -4.14 36.70 13.27
C GLY A 749 -2.70 36.88 12.77
N ALA A 750 -1.71 36.45 13.54
CA ALA A 750 -0.29 36.51 13.16
C ALA A 750 0.13 35.43 12.15
N LEU A 751 -0.69 34.40 11.93
CA LEU A 751 -0.42 33.33 10.97
C LEU A 751 -1.16 33.68 9.67
N PHE A 752 -0.48 33.75 8.54
CA PHE A 752 -1.07 33.91 7.20
C PHE A 752 -0.07 33.44 6.12
N ASP A 753 -0.57 32.94 4.99
CA ASP A 753 0.17 32.31 3.88
C ASP A 753 0.58 33.29 2.78
N GLY A 754 0.14 34.54 2.87
CA GLY A 754 0.60 35.62 2.01
C GLY A 754 -0.09 36.94 2.28
N GLU A 755 0.51 38.02 1.81
CA GLU A 755 0.01 39.37 2.02
C GLU A 755 0.20 40.26 0.78
N SER A 756 -0.57 41.36 0.74
CA SER A 756 -0.39 42.40 -0.25
C SER A 756 0.86 43.25 0.03
N HIS A 757 1.72 43.44 -0.99
CA HIS A 757 2.80 44.44 -1.08
C HIS A 757 4.11 44.18 -0.29
N PRO A 758 5.08 43.44 -0.87
CA PRO A 758 6.39 43.20 -0.25
C PRO A 758 7.37 44.40 -0.23
N SER A 759 7.03 45.62 -0.70
CA SER A 759 7.95 46.79 -0.71
C SER A 759 7.71 47.78 0.46
N ASP A 760 8.80 48.28 1.04
CA ASP A 760 9.05 48.56 2.47
C ASP A 760 8.28 49.67 3.22
N SER A 761 7.29 50.36 2.66
CA SER A 761 6.77 51.59 3.29
C SER A 761 5.45 51.46 4.05
N TYR A 762 4.62 50.45 3.74
CA TYR A 762 3.24 50.34 4.25
C TYR A 762 2.77 48.89 4.44
N ARG A 763 3.59 48.06 5.10
CA ARG A 763 3.35 46.60 5.22
C ARG A 763 2.37 46.27 6.34
N VAL A 764 1.43 45.35 6.07
CA VAL A 764 0.81 44.51 7.09
C VAL A 764 1.91 43.63 7.70
N ARG A 765 1.99 43.52 9.02
CA ARG A 765 3.06 42.77 9.69
C ARG A 765 2.49 41.74 10.65
N SER A 766 2.95 40.50 10.52
CA SER A 766 2.88 39.53 11.60
C SER A 766 3.75 40.03 12.76
N MET A 767 3.16 40.16 13.93
CA MET A 767 3.81 40.43 15.20
C MET A 767 3.68 39.19 16.09
N THR A 768 4.27 39.22 17.28
CA THR A 768 4.33 38.04 18.16
C THR A 768 2.98 37.33 18.35
N ASN A 769 1.87 38.06 18.52
CA ASN A 769 0.54 37.50 18.80
C ASN A 769 -0.61 38.15 17.99
N GLU A 770 -0.30 38.96 16.98
CA GLU A 770 -1.30 39.70 16.21
C GLU A 770 -0.77 40.08 14.84
N VAL A 771 -1.65 40.51 13.95
CA VAL A 771 -1.29 41.24 12.74
C VAL A 771 -1.63 42.71 12.92
N GLY A 772 -0.71 43.61 12.54
CA GLY A 772 -0.91 45.05 12.65
C GLY A 772 -0.25 45.84 11.52
N TYR A 773 -0.15 47.16 11.71
CA TYR A 773 0.22 48.13 10.64
C TYR A 773 -0.74 48.08 9.44
N ILE A 774 -1.99 47.67 9.68
CA ILE A 774 -3.03 47.49 8.66
C ILE A 774 -3.49 48.85 8.11
N LYS A 775 -3.50 48.99 6.79
CA LYS A 775 -4.04 50.15 6.06
C LYS A 775 -5.10 49.72 5.05
N GLY A 776 -5.86 50.69 4.54
CA GLY A 776 -6.81 50.44 3.45
C GLY A 776 -6.13 49.83 2.22
N ASP A 777 -6.87 48.96 1.53
CA ASP A 777 -6.49 48.24 0.30
C ASP A 777 -5.37 47.21 0.48
N THR A 778 -5.05 46.84 1.73
CA THR A 778 -4.14 45.72 2.03
C THR A 778 -4.91 44.43 2.31
N TRP A 779 -4.27 43.27 2.17
CA TRP A 779 -4.88 41.98 2.47
C TRP A 779 -3.88 40.97 3.03
N ILE A 780 -4.40 39.98 3.77
CA ILE A 780 -3.72 38.73 4.11
C ILE A 780 -4.52 37.54 3.55
N ARG A 781 -3.83 36.42 3.32
CA ARG A 781 -4.37 35.21 2.70
C ARG A 781 -4.06 33.99 3.56
N TYR A 782 -5.00 33.06 3.61
CA TYR A 782 -4.86 31.72 4.15
C TYR A 782 -5.09 30.72 3.01
N ASP A 783 -4.12 29.87 2.70
CA ASP A 783 -4.20 28.92 1.60
C ASP A 783 -5.09 27.73 2.01
N ALA A 784 -5.97 27.31 1.11
CA ALA A 784 -6.83 26.13 1.29
C ALA A 784 -7.62 26.05 2.61
N PHE A 785 -7.99 27.17 3.22
CA PHE A 785 -8.81 27.26 4.42
C PHE A 785 -10.13 26.48 4.26
N ASN A 786 -10.42 25.52 5.14
CA ASN A 786 -11.52 24.56 4.99
C ASN A 786 -12.67 24.83 5.95
N PHE A 787 -13.75 25.42 5.43
CA PHE A 787 -14.95 25.71 6.22
C PHE A 787 -15.81 24.47 6.56
N GLY A 788 -15.36 23.26 6.23
CA GLY A 788 -16.08 22.01 6.50
C GLY A 788 -17.45 21.95 5.81
N SER A 789 -18.47 21.47 6.52
CA SER A 789 -19.86 21.49 6.05
C SER A 789 -20.47 22.90 5.96
N GLY A 790 -19.80 23.89 6.53
CA GLY A 790 -20.11 25.30 6.41
C GLY A 790 -19.89 26.09 7.70
N ALA A 791 -19.32 27.29 7.56
CA ALA A 791 -19.24 28.27 8.64
C ALA A 791 -20.43 29.24 8.55
N GLY A 792 -21.16 29.41 9.65
CA GLY A 792 -22.30 30.33 9.74
C GLY A 792 -21.92 31.72 10.24
N SER A 793 -20.86 31.86 11.02
CA SER A 793 -20.36 33.17 11.46
C SER A 793 -18.85 33.16 11.66
N VAL A 794 -18.29 34.36 11.73
CA VAL A 794 -16.91 34.63 12.14
C VAL A 794 -16.94 35.61 13.30
N GLU A 795 -16.04 35.41 14.25
CA GLU A 795 -15.71 36.36 15.31
C GLU A 795 -14.23 36.75 15.14
N VAL A 796 -13.93 38.04 15.17
CA VAL A 796 -12.58 38.60 15.03
C VAL A 796 -12.27 39.44 16.27
N SER A 797 -11.22 39.06 17.00
CA SER A 797 -10.65 39.87 18.08
C SER A 797 -9.74 40.94 17.47
N ALA A 798 -10.13 42.21 17.59
CA ALA A 798 -9.40 43.32 17.00
C ALA A 798 -9.31 44.53 17.94
N SER A 799 -8.31 45.38 17.74
CA SER A 799 -8.11 46.63 18.49
C SER A 799 -7.89 47.81 17.54
N SER A 800 -8.40 48.99 17.88
CA SER A 800 -8.17 50.20 17.09
C SER A 800 -7.99 51.43 17.97
N GLY A 801 -6.88 52.14 17.76
CA GLY A 801 -6.65 53.48 18.31
C GLY A 801 -7.23 54.61 17.45
N THR A 802 -7.93 54.30 16.36
CA THR A 802 -8.54 55.26 15.43
C THR A 802 -10.05 55.02 15.34
N SER A 803 -10.69 55.43 14.24
CA SER A 803 -12.10 55.10 13.96
C SER A 803 -12.33 53.65 13.56
N GLY A 804 -11.27 52.85 13.37
CA GLY A 804 -11.35 51.50 12.83
C GLY A 804 -11.57 51.47 11.31
N GLY A 805 -12.11 50.35 10.81
CA GLY A 805 -12.31 50.07 9.39
C GLY A 805 -13.17 48.82 9.19
N ARG A 806 -13.02 48.12 8.05
CA ARG A 806 -13.70 46.83 7.85
C ARG A 806 -12.76 45.76 7.27
N ILE A 807 -13.10 44.50 7.56
CA ILE A 807 -12.44 43.30 7.04
C ILE A 807 -13.43 42.60 6.12
N GLU A 808 -13.12 42.55 4.84
CA GLU A 808 -13.87 41.78 3.85
C GLU A 808 -13.27 40.37 3.74
N LEU A 809 -14.07 39.35 4.03
CA LEU A 809 -13.68 37.95 3.91
C LEU A 809 -14.03 37.46 2.49
N ARG A 810 -13.02 37.16 1.69
CA ARG A 810 -13.17 36.79 0.27
C ARG A 810 -12.55 35.44 -0.03
N LEU A 811 -13.17 34.68 -0.93
CA LEU A 811 -12.66 33.38 -1.36
C LEU A 811 -11.84 33.51 -2.64
N THR A 812 -10.82 32.66 -2.80
CA THR A 812 -10.00 32.43 -4.02
C THR A 812 -9.10 33.58 -4.48
N SER A 813 -9.47 34.84 -4.25
CA SER A 813 -8.63 36.01 -4.57
C SER A 813 -9.07 37.24 -3.78
N PRO A 814 -8.26 38.32 -3.69
CA PRO A 814 -8.67 39.57 -3.03
C PRO A 814 -9.87 40.27 -3.69
N GLN A 815 -10.22 39.89 -4.93
CA GLN A 815 -11.41 40.37 -5.65
C GLN A 815 -12.48 39.28 -5.82
N GLY A 816 -12.29 38.12 -5.19
CA GLY A 816 -13.16 36.97 -5.32
C GLY A 816 -14.47 37.09 -4.52
N PRO A 817 -15.29 36.02 -4.50
CA PRO A 817 -16.58 36.02 -3.82
C PRO A 817 -16.48 36.45 -2.36
N LEU A 818 -17.26 37.46 -1.97
CA LEU A 818 -17.35 37.96 -0.59
C LEU A 818 -18.26 37.04 0.24
N ILE A 819 -17.77 36.54 1.37
CA ILE A 819 -18.53 35.67 2.28
C ILE A 819 -19.01 36.37 3.56
N GLY A 820 -18.39 37.50 3.93
CA GLY A 820 -18.83 38.34 5.04
C GLY A 820 -17.96 39.59 5.19
N THR A 821 -18.47 40.59 5.92
CA THR A 821 -17.76 41.85 6.21
C THR A 821 -17.78 42.12 7.71
N VAL A 822 -16.61 42.13 8.36
CA VAL A 822 -16.49 42.46 9.78
C VAL A 822 -16.22 43.96 9.93
N HIS A 823 -17.07 44.68 10.65
CA HIS A 823 -16.89 46.09 10.96
C HIS A 823 -16.16 46.26 12.29
N VAL A 824 -14.96 46.82 12.26
CA VAL A 824 -14.13 47.06 13.46
C VAL A 824 -14.23 48.54 13.82
N SER A 825 -14.78 48.87 14.99
CA SER A 825 -14.86 50.24 15.50
C SER A 825 -13.64 50.61 16.37
N GLY A 826 -13.51 51.89 16.71
CA GLY A 826 -12.50 52.34 17.68
C GLY A 826 -12.73 51.71 19.05
N THR A 827 -11.71 51.03 19.60
CA THR A 827 -11.76 50.31 20.89
C THR A 827 -11.10 51.07 22.04
N GLY A 828 -10.69 52.31 21.78
CA GLY A 828 -10.04 53.18 22.78
C GLY A 828 -8.51 53.02 22.88
N GLY A 829 -7.89 52.12 22.10
CA GLY A 829 -6.43 51.99 22.03
C GLY A 829 -5.93 50.74 21.31
N TRP A 830 -4.68 50.77 20.83
CA TRP A 830 -4.06 49.69 20.03
C TRP A 830 -3.85 48.36 20.77
N GLY A 831 -3.93 48.34 22.11
CA GLY A 831 -3.90 47.11 22.92
C GLY A 831 -5.24 46.77 23.58
N SER A 832 -6.32 47.48 23.23
CA SER A 832 -7.66 47.27 23.78
C SER A 832 -8.47 46.44 22.79
N TYR A 833 -8.54 45.11 22.99
CA TYR A 833 -9.21 44.21 22.05
C TYR A 833 -10.68 44.03 22.40
N GLU A 834 -11.52 44.04 21.37
CA GLU A 834 -12.93 43.69 21.41
C GLU A 834 -13.22 42.65 20.31
N ASN A 835 -14.30 41.89 20.49
CA ASN A 835 -14.72 40.89 19.51
C ASN A 835 -15.77 41.48 18.57
N PHE A 836 -15.49 41.42 17.28
CA PHE A 836 -16.37 41.87 16.20
C PHE A 836 -16.83 40.65 15.40
N SER A 837 -18.14 40.53 15.16
CA SER A 837 -18.69 39.35 14.49
C SER A 837 -19.58 39.70 13.32
N VAL A 838 -19.63 38.79 12.35
CA VAL A 838 -20.59 38.83 11.24
C VAL A 838 -21.06 37.42 10.92
N ASN A 839 -22.30 37.31 10.44
CA ASN A 839 -22.78 36.06 9.84
C ASN A 839 -22.19 35.91 8.43
N LEU A 840 -21.94 34.68 8.02
CA LEU A 840 -21.36 34.34 6.73
C LEU A 840 -22.46 33.81 5.80
N ASN A 841 -22.30 34.04 4.51
CA ASN A 841 -23.19 33.45 3.52
C ASN A 841 -22.85 31.97 3.24
N SER A 842 -23.73 31.29 2.50
CA SER A 842 -23.61 29.85 2.21
C SER A 842 -22.44 29.45 1.32
N ALA A 843 -21.61 30.38 0.84
CA ALA A 843 -20.39 30.04 0.10
C ALA A 843 -19.22 29.69 1.03
N ALA A 844 -19.30 29.95 2.34
CA ALA A 844 -18.30 29.54 3.32
C ALA A 844 -18.41 28.04 3.66
N THR A 845 -18.22 27.16 2.66
CA THR A 845 -18.22 25.69 2.80
C THR A 845 -17.04 25.09 2.04
N GLY A 846 -16.49 23.95 2.47
CA GLY A 846 -15.35 23.32 1.79
C GLY A 846 -14.05 24.14 1.84
N ALA A 847 -13.05 23.73 1.08
CA ALA A 847 -11.71 24.32 1.07
C ALA A 847 -11.54 25.43 0.02
N HIS A 848 -11.02 26.58 0.45
CA HIS A 848 -10.78 27.76 -0.38
C HIS A 848 -9.60 28.59 0.14
N ASP A 849 -8.85 29.26 -0.73
CA ASP A 849 -7.98 30.34 -0.26
C ASP A 849 -8.85 31.46 0.34
N LEU A 850 -8.67 31.76 1.63
CA LEU A 850 -9.40 32.81 2.33
C LEU A 850 -8.55 34.08 2.37
N TYR A 851 -9.08 35.16 1.80
CA TYR A 851 -8.49 36.49 1.84
C TYR A 851 -9.23 37.35 2.86
N MET A 852 -8.49 37.98 3.77
CA MET A 852 -8.99 39.07 4.61
C MET A 852 -8.52 40.39 4.00
N VAL A 853 -9.43 41.10 3.33
CA VAL A 853 -9.15 42.38 2.66
C VAL A 853 -9.54 43.52 3.58
N PHE A 854 -8.58 44.36 3.94
CA PHE A 854 -8.74 45.46 4.87
C PHE A 854 -9.12 46.74 4.13
N VAL A 855 -10.24 47.36 4.51
CA VAL A 855 -10.73 48.55 3.82
C VAL A 855 -10.87 49.74 4.76
N ASP A 856 -10.32 50.87 4.33
CA ASP A 856 -10.46 52.16 4.99
C ASP A 856 -11.81 52.79 4.61
N SER A 857 -12.84 52.48 5.39
CA SER A 857 -14.20 53.00 5.18
C SER A 857 -14.30 54.53 5.25
N ASN A 858 -13.30 55.22 5.82
CA ASN A 858 -13.32 56.67 5.97
C ASN A 858 -12.35 57.38 5.01
N ASN A 859 -11.64 56.64 4.15
CA ASN A 859 -10.62 57.14 3.23
C ASN A 859 -9.63 58.12 3.90
N THR A 860 -9.23 57.78 5.13
CA THR A 860 -8.33 58.57 5.98
C THR A 860 -6.86 58.36 5.64
N ASN A 861 -6.55 57.27 4.93
CA ASN A 861 -5.20 56.79 4.66
C ASN A 861 -4.36 56.55 5.94
N ASN A 862 -5.05 56.28 7.06
CA ASN A 862 -4.46 56.01 8.37
C ASN A 862 -4.42 54.51 8.67
N TYR A 863 -3.75 54.11 9.75
CA TYR A 863 -3.81 52.76 10.28
C TYR A 863 -5.22 52.44 10.81
N LEU A 864 -5.71 51.25 10.49
CA LEU A 864 -7.09 50.83 10.76
C LEU A 864 -7.25 50.17 12.12
N PHE A 865 -6.64 49.00 12.32
CA PHE A 865 -6.74 48.17 13.52
C PHE A 865 -5.60 47.13 13.56
N ASN A 866 -5.47 46.42 14.67
CA ASN A 866 -4.76 45.15 14.74
C ASN A 866 -5.76 44.00 14.85
N VAL A 867 -5.41 42.81 14.35
CA VAL A 867 -6.20 41.58 14.51
C VAL A 867 -5.39 40.56 15.31
N GLN A 868 -5.90 40.18 16.48
CA GLN A 868 -5.26 39.20 17.35
C GLN A 868 -5.61 37.77 16.95
N SER A 869 -6.90 37.53 16.69
CA SER A 869 -7.40 36.19 16.36
C SER A 869 -8.74 36.27 15.64
N PHE A 870 -9.11 35.16 15.01
CA PHE A 870 -10.44 34.97 14.45
C PHE A 870 -10.92 33.52 14.61
N THR A 871 -12.23 33.33 14.71
CA THR A 871 -12.87 32.03 14.93
C THR A 871 -14.08 31.90 14.02
N PHE A 872 -14.14 30.84 13.21
CA PHE A 872 -15.32 30.48 12.42
C PHE A 872 -16.21 29.50 13.19
N ASN A 873 -17.54 29.70 13.18
CA ASN A 873 -18.49 28.91 13.98
C ASN A 873 -19.58 28.24 13.13
N THR A 874 -19.98 27.01 13.47
CA THR A 874 -20.94 26.16 12.73
C THR A 874 -22.39 26.54 12.98
N GLY A 875 -22.64 27.46 13.92
CA GLY A 875 -23.97 27.79 14.46
C GLY A 875 -24.49 29.19 14.13
N GLY A 876 -23.86 29.92 13.21
CA GLY A 876 -24.28 31.29 12.88
C GLY A 876 -25.39 31.37 11.83
N SER A 877 -26.65 31.16 12.21
CA SER A 877 -27.76 31.79 11.47
C SER A 877 -28.47 32.75 12.42
N GLY A 878 -27.76 33.77 12.90
CA GLY A 878 -28.38 34.85 13.65
C GLY A 878 -29.50 35.53 12.85
N ASN A 879 -29.39 35.55 11.53
CA ASN A 879 -30.40 36.03 10.58
C ASN A 879 -31.48 34.95 10.33
N GLN A 880 -32.35 34.71 11.30
CA GLN A 880 -33.44 33.74 11.14
C GLN A 880 -34.74 34.23 11.77
N LEU A 881 -35.84 33.63 11.35
CA LEU A 881 -37.17 33.83 11.92
C LEU A 881 -37.13 33.69 13.46
N GLY A 882 -37.74 34.64 14.16
CA GLY A 882 -37.80 34.70 15.63
C GLY A 882 -36.56 35.27 16.31
N SER A 883 -35.48 35.58 15.58
CA SER A 883 -34.27 36.17 16.15
C SER A 883 -34.29 37.70 16.06
N THR A 884 -33.87 38.37 17.13
CA THR A 884 -33.66 39.84 17.14
C THR A 884 -32.32 40.17 16.51
N ILE A 885 -32.37 40.84 15.37
CA ILE A 885 -31.22 41.17 14.54
C ILE A 885 -30.76 42.57 14.86
N ASN A 886 -29.50 42.70 15.25
CA ASN A 886 -28.88 43.99 15.51
C ASN A 886 -28.73 44.78 14.20
N GLY A 887 -29.15 46.04 14.20
CA GLY A 887 -29.07 46.93 13.04
C GLY A 887 -27.64 47.03 12.50
N ALA A 888 -26.63 46.96 13.36
CA ALA A 888 -25.21 47.08 13.00
C ALA A 888 -24.58 45.83 12.36
N THR A 889 -25.25 44.67 12.32
CA THR A 889 -24.67 43.40 11.84
C THR A 889 -24.99 43.10 10.36
N PHE A 890 -25.02 44.13 9.51
CA PHE A 890 -25.30 43.96 8.08
C PHE A 890 -24.02 43.58 7.30
N ASP A 891 -24.18 42.87 6.19
CA ASP A 891 -23.10 42.35 5.35
C ASP A 891 -22.57 43.40 4.36
N THR A 892 -23.45 44.27 3.87
CA THR A 892 -23.17 45.23 2.78
C THR A 892 -24.13 46.40 2.86
N GLU A 893 -23.70 47.58 2.43
CA GLU A 893 -24.51 48.80 2.42
C GLU A 893 -24.37 49.59 1.12
N SER A 894 -25.25 50.58 0.94
CA SER A 894 -25.19 51.52 -0.17
C SER A 894 -23.97 52.44 -0.11
N HIS A 895 -23.11 52.38 -1.13
CA HIS A 895 -22.05 53.35 -1.47
C HIS A 895 -21.07 53.73 -0.33
N PRO A 896 -20.03 52.91 -0.05
CA PRO A 896 -19.00 53.16 0.97
C PRO A 896 -18.10 54.40 0.73
N THR A 897 -18.31 55.15 -0.35
CA THR A 897 -17.46 56.29 -0.76
C THR A 897 -18.20 57.62 -0.92
N SER A 898 -19.48 57.71 -0.51
CA SER A 898 -20.31 58.92 -0.68
C SER A 898 -20.55 59.70 0.62
N ALA A 899 -21.04 60.94 0.55
CA ALA A 899 -21.43 61.74 1.73
C ALA A 899 -22.72 61.24 2.44
N ASN A 900 -23.29 60.11 2.01
CA ASN A 900 -24.55 59.52 2.51
C ASN A 900 -24.35 58.08 3.03
N LEU A 901 -23.31 57.87 3.85
CA LEU A 901 -22.99 56.57 4.45
C LEU A 901 -23.93 56.22 5.60
N VAL A 902 -24.44 54.99 5.60
CA VAL A 902 -24.96 54.34 6.80
C VAL A 902 -23.77 54.06 7.72
N ARG A 903 -23.90 54.30 9.02
CA ARG A 903 -22.80 54.09 9.98
C ARG A 903 -23.23 53.16 11.09
N ALA A 904 -22.54 52.03 11.22
CA ALA A 904 -22.63 51.18 12.40
C ALA A 904 -21.93 51.87 13.59
N SER A 905 -22.61 51.93 14.73
CA SER A 905 -22.07 52.45 15.99
C SER A 905 -22.65 51.65 17.15
N GLY A 906 -21.84 50.79 17.76
CA GLY A 906 -22.31 49.86 18.79
C GLY A 906 -23.33 48.88 18.22
N THR A 907 -24.56 48.91 18.73
CA THR A 907 -25.65 48.01 18.33
C THR A 907 -26.70 48.68 17.43
N GLU A 908 -26.36 49.78 16.77
CA GLU A 908 -27.30 50.47 15.88
C GLU A 908 -26.61 50.97 14.61
N ILE A 909 -27.43 51.23 13.59
CA ILE A 909 -27.01 52.01 12.42
C ILE A 909 -27.66 53.39 12.45
N GLY A 910 -26.88 54.41 12.10
CA GLY A 910 -27.33 55.80 12.00
C GLY A 910 -26.92 56.47 10.69
N TYR A 911 -27.13 57.78 10.60
CA TYR A 911 -26.86 58.60 9.40
C TYR A 911 -27.67 58.16 8.15
N ILE A 912 -28.78 57.46 8.38
CA ILE A 912 -29.67 56.92 7.34
C ILE A 912 -30.36 58.07 6.60
N LYS A 913 -30.28 58.05 5.27
CA LYS A 913 -30.98 58.99 4.36
C LYS A 913 -31.82 58.25 3.33
N GLY A 914 -32.78 58.95 2.72
CA GLY A 914 -33.55 58.42 1.61
C GLY A 914 -32.66 57.91 0.48
N GLY A 915 -32.91 56.68 0.03
CA GLY A 915 -32.15 56.00 -1.03
C GLY A 915 -30.98 55.15 -0.55
N THR A 916 -30.64 55.19 0.75
CA THR A 916 -29.63 54.28 1.33
C THR A 916 -30.21 52.90 1.62
N TRP A 917 -29.35 51.88 1.73
CA TRP A 917 -29.78 50.51 2.03
C TRP A 917 -28.68 49.71 2.75
N VAL A 918 -29.10 48.66 3.48
CA VAL A 918 -28.23 47.63 4.04
C VAL A 918 -28.72 46.23 3.65
N ARG A 919 -27.83 45.25 3.57
CA ARG A 919 -28.10 43.84 3.23
C ARG A 919 -27.72 42.95 4.41
N TYR A 920 -28.60 42.03 4.78
CA TYR A 920 -28.34 40.90 5.67
C TYR A 920 -28.45 39.62 4.84
N GLY A 921 -27.32 38.93 4.64
CA GLY A 921 -27.27 37.74 3.80
C GLY A 921 -27.89 36.52 4.46
N ALA A 922 -28.33 35.59 3.62
CA ALA A 922 -28.80 34.27 4.01
C ALA A 922 -29.83 34.27 5.16
N PHE A 923 -30.75 35.25 5.17
CA PHE A 923 -31.82 35.32 6.15
C PHE A 923 -32.78 34.14 5.99
N ASN A 924 -32.90 33.31 7.02
CA ASN A 924 -33.76 32.12 7.02
C ASN A 924 -35.15 32.42 7.58
N PHE A 925 -36.12 32.58 6.70
CA PHE A 925 -37.53 32.81 7.05
C PHE A 925 -38.29 31.51 7.38
N GLY A 926 -37.62 30.36 7.41
CA GLY A 926 -38.23 29.06 7.67
C GLY A 926 -39.38 28.77 6.70
N ASN A 927 -40.51 28.30 7.24
CA ASN A 927 -41.70 28.00 6.43
C ASN A 927 -42.57 29.24 6.12
N GLY A 928 -42.23 30.43 6.64
CA GLY A 928 -43.04 31.64 6.45
C GLY A 928 -42.97 32.62 7.63
N THR A 929 -43.00 33.93 7.34
CA THR A 929 -43.20 35.03 8.32
C THR A 929 -44.65 35.48 8.38
N GLY A 930 -45.06 36.06 9.51
CA GLY A 930 -46.31 36.81 9.67
C GLY A 930 -46.10 38.31 9.88
N THR A 931 -45.08 38.72 10.63
CA THR A 931 -44.82 40.14 10.95
C THR A 931 -43.34 40.49 10.96
N VAL A 932 -43.04 41.79 10.84
CA VAL A 932 -41.72 42.36 11.14
C VAL A 932 -41.87 43.46 12.17
N THR A 933 -41.01 43.46 13.18
CA THR A 933 -40.90 44.49 14.21
C THR A 933 -39.54 45.14 14.10
N VAL A 934 -39.48 46.47 14.22
CA VAL A 934 -38.29 47.31 14.14
C VAL A 934 -38.21 48.16 15.39
N SER A 935 -37.03 48.21 16.02
CA SER A 935 -36.70 49.18 17.06
C SER A 935 -35.86 50.31 16.45
N ALA A 936 -36.39 51.54 16.47
CA ALA A 936 -35.76 52.71 15.87
C ALA A 936 -35.99 53.99 16.70
N SER A 937 -35.11 54.98 16.55
CA SER A 937 -35.21 56.32 17.16
C SER A 937 -35.08 57.44 16.12
N SER A 938 -35.90 58.48 16.22
CA SER A 938 -35.83 59.64 15.31
C SER A 938 -36.12 60.95 16.05
N ALA A 939 -35.23 61.93 15.88
CA ALA A 939 -35.46 63.31 16.34
C ALA A 939 -36.23 64.17 15.32
N LEU A 940 -36.41 63.66 14.10
CA LEU A 940 -37.05 64.35 12.98
C LEU A 940 -38.36 63.65 12.60
N SER A 941 -38.88 63.85 11.39
CA SER A 941 -40.14 63.25 10.92
C SER A 941 -40.12 61.73 10.81
N GLY A 942 -38.93 61.11 10.78
CA GLY A 942 -38.78 59.69 10.52
C GLY A 942 -38.76 59.35 9.03
N GLY A 943 -39.07 58.10 8.69
CA GLY A 943 -39.02 57.59 7.31
C GLY A 943 -39.61 56.18 7.20
N ARG A 944 -39.37 55.50 6.09
CA ARG A 944 -39.85 54.12 5.84
C ARG A 944 -38.71 53.15 5.60
N ILE A 945 -38.86 51.93 6.10
CA ILE A 945 -38.02 50.77 5.78
C ILE A 945 -38.81 49.84 4.87
N GLU A 946 -38.28 49.56 3.69
CA GLU A 946 -38.75 48.50 2.81
C GLU A 946 -37.87 47.25 2.97
N PHE A 947 -38.48 46.13 3.31
CA PHE A 947 -37.81 44.83 3.40
C PHE A 947 -37.93 44.11 2.06
N ARG A 948 -36.82 43.88 1.37
CA ARG A 948 -36.78 43.31 0.01
C ARG A 948 -35.88 42.09 -0.08
N LEU A 949 -36.29 41.08 -0.85
CA LEU A 949 -35.50 39.86 -1.05
C LEU A 949 -34.64 39.94 -2.31
N GLY A 950 -33.39 39.49 -2.20
CA GLY A 950 -32.44 39.27 -3.30
C GLY A 950 -31.75 40.54 -3.82
N SER A 951 -32.44 41.67 -3.89
CA SER A 951 -31.85 42.97 -4.28
C SER A 951 -32.64 44.15 -3.75
N THR A 952 -32.09 45.36 -3.88
CA THR A 952 -32.75 46.63 -3.52
C THR A 952 -34.01 46.93 -4.34
N THR A 953 -34.20 46.27 -5.47
CA THR A 953 -35.42 46.32 -6.30
C THR A 953 -36.17 44.99 -6.32
N GLY A 954 -35.80 44.04 -5.47
CA GLY A 954 -36.36 42.70 -5.43
C GLY A 954 -37.74 42.64 -4.77
N THR A 955 -38.21 41.41 -4.52
CA THR A 955 -39.53 41.14 -3.94
C THR A 955 -39.70 41.88 -2.63
N LEU A 956 -40.67 42.80 -2.56
CA LEU A 956 -41.02 43.51 -1.33
C LEU A 956 -41.81 42.56 -0.42
N VAL A 957 -41.30 42.32 0.78
CA VAL A 957 -41.88 41.38 1.74
C VAL A 957 -42.47 42.04 2.97
N GLY A 958 -42.17 43.32 3.23
CA GLY A 958 -42.75 44.10 4.32
C GLY A 958 -42.35 45.57 4.24
N THR A 959 -43.11 46.45 4.90
CA THR A 959 -42.84 47.89 4.98
C THR A 959 -43.15 48.44 6.36
N VAL A 960 -42.17 49.07 7.01
CA VAL A 960 -42.35 49.68 8.34
C VAL A 960 -42.15 51.19 8.25
N ASP A 961 -43.16 51.95 8.63
CA ASP A 961 -43.08 53.40 8.80
C ASP A 961 -42.59 53.74 10.22
N VAL A 962 -41.46 54.45 10.31
CA VAL A 962 -40.85 54.93 11.56
C VAL A 962 -41.22 56.40 11.72
N ALA A 963 -41.97 56.73 12.77
CA ALA A 963 -42.33 58.11 13.10
C ALA A 963 -41.29 58.75 14.05
N SER A 964 -41.41 60.07 14.26
CA SER A 964 -40.62 60.79 15.28
C SER A 964 -40.81 60.15 16.67
N THR A 965 -39.69 59.90 17.36
CA THR A 965 -39.70 59.34 18.72
C THR A 965 -39.29 60.35 19.79
N GLY A 966 -38.99 61.59 19.40
CA GLY A 966 -38.62 62.68 20.30
C GLY A 966 -37.11 62.84 20.56
N GLY A 967 -36.25 62.04 19.91
CA GLY A 967 -34.79 62.20 19.99
C GLY A 967 -34.00 61.03 19.40
N TRP A 968 -32.74 61.25 19.07
CA TRP A 968 -31.85 60.24 18.44
C TRP A 968 -31.55 59.02 19.31
N SER A 969 -31.79 59.10 20.62
CA SER A 969 -31.59 57.98 21.56
C SER A 969 -32.90 57.50 22.20
N ALA A 970 -34.07 57.96 21.73
CA ALA A 970 -35.38 57.57 22.25
C ALA A 970 -35.99 56.44 21.40
N ALA A 971 -35.51 55.20 21.56
CA ALA A 971 -35.97 54.08 20.73
C ALA A 971 -37.43 53.70 21.02
N GLN A 972 -38.21 53.44 19.97
CA GLN A 972 -39.56 52.88 20.03
C GLN A 972 -39.69 51.71 19.04
N ASN A 973 -40.69 50.85 19.25
CA ASN A 973 -40.95 49.72 18.37
C ASN A 973 -42.06 50.04 17.36
N PHE A 974 -41.78 49.74 16.10
CA PHE A 974 -42.68 49.86 14.95
C PHE A 974 -42.84 48.49 14.31
N GLY A 975 -43.94 48.22 13.63
CA GLY A 975 -44.10 46.92 12.97
C GLY A 975 -45.18 46.88 11.91
N SER A 976 -45.11 45.87 11.05
CA SER A 976 -46.05 45.62 9.97
C SER A 976 -46.22 44.12 9.72
N SER A 977 -47.21 43.76 8.90
CA SER A 977 -47.22 42.43 8.29
C SER A 977 -46.00 42.25 7.38
N ALA A 978 -45.50 41.02 7.30
CA ALA A 978 -44.47 40.63 6.36
C ALA A 978 -44.68 39.18 5.88
N SER A 979 -44.31 38.87 4.64
CA SER A 979 -44.45 37.52 4.06
C SER A 979 -43.22 37.13 3.25
N ALA A 980 -42.39 36.26 3.84
CA ALA A 980 -41.25 35.62 3.21
C ALA A 980 -41.11 34.18 3.76
N SER A 981 -40.60 33.24 2.98
CA SER A 981 -40.26 31.88 3.41
C SER A 981 -38.94 31.46 2.74
N GLY A 982 -38.26 30.44 3.26
CA GLY A 982 -36.96 30.02 2.74
C GLY A 982 -35.79 30.93 3.13
N VAL A 983 -34.62 30.68 2.54
CA VAL A 983 -33.38 31.41 2.84
C VAL A 983 -33.09 32.42 1.73
N HIS A 984 -32.94 33.70 2.08
CA HIS A 984 -32.78 34.79 1.13
C HIS A 984 -31.84 35.89 1.63
N ASP A 985 -31.19 36.60 0.72
CA ASP A 985 -30.59 37.89 1.04
C ASP A 985 -31.68 38.92 1.32
N LEU A 986 -31.67 39.52 2.51
CA LEU A 986 -32.62 40.51 2.95
C LEU A 986 -32.02 41.91 2.84
N TYR A 987 -32.65 42.79 2.06
CA TYR A 987 -32.30 44.20 1.93
C TYR A 987 -33.29 45.05 2.73
N LEU A 988 -32.77 45.97 3.55
CA LEU A 988 -33.53 47.07 4.13
C LEU A 988 -33.23 48.32 3.31
N VAL A 989 -34.23 48.80 2.57
CA VAL A 989 -34.13 50.00 1.73
C VAL A 989 -34.84 51.15 2.45
N PHE A 990 -34.11 52.24 2.65
CA PHE A 990 -34.59 53.38 3.44
C PHE A 990 -35.19 54.45 2.53
N VAL A 991 -36.46 54.77 2.77
CA VAL A 991 -37.24 55.70 1.95
C VAL A 991 -37.56 56.95 2.74
N ASP A 992 -37.21 58.11 2.18
CA ASP A 992 -37.62 59.40 2.70
C ASP A 992 -39.05 59.71 2.23
N SER A 993 -40.03 59.27 3.01
CA SER A 993 -41.45 59.48 2.72
C SER A 993 -41.86 60.96 2.71
N SER A 994 -41.03 61.84 3.29
CA SER A 994 -41.27 63.29 3.40
C SER A 994 -40.61 64.13 2.32
N ASN A 995 -39.69 63.53 1.54
CA ASN A 995 -38.79 64.23 0.61
C ASN A 995 -38.06 65.43 1.25
N SER A 996 -37.69 65.33 2.53
CA SER A 996 -36.98 66.37 3.27
C SER A 996 -35.49 66.44 2.91
N GLY A 997 -34.90 65.32 2.50
CA GLY A 997 -33.45 65.17 2.32
C GLY A 997 -32.66 65.07 3.63
N ASP A 998 -33.35 65.05 4.78
CA ASP A 998 -32.76 64.96 6.11
C ASP A 998 -32.46 63.50 6.53
N TYR A 999 -31.82 63.35 7.69
CA TYR A 999 -31.61 62.03 8.31
C TYR A 999 -32.95 61.46 8.81
N LEU A 1000 -33.17 60.17 8.58
CA LEU A 1000 -34.45 59.51 8.85
C LEU A 1000 -34.57 59.06 10.31
N PHE A 1001 -33.73 58.12 10.74
CA PHE A 1001 -33.75 57.50 12.08
C PHE A 1001 -32.43 56.76 12.35
N ASN A 1002 -32.18 56.37 13.59
CA ASN A 1002 -31.25 55.30 13.93
C ASN A 1002 -32.05 53.99 14.06
N LEU A 1003 -31.53 52.90 13.49
CA LEU A 1003 -32.12 51.56 13.58
C LEU A 1003 -31.31 50.73 14.56
N GLN A 1004 -31.91 50.34 15.69
CA GLN A 1004 -31.27 49.51 16.70
C GLN A 1004 -31.37 48.03 16.34
N ASN A 1005 -32.56 47.51 16.05
CA ASN A 1005 -32.74 46.10 15.70
C ASN A 1005 -34.05 45.85 14.96
N PHE A 1006 -34.19 44.64 14.40
CA PHE A 1006 -35.45 44.16 13.84
C PHE A 1006 -35.63 42.66 14.08
N THR A 1007 -36.88 42.19 14.06
CA THR A 1007 -37.25 40.78 14.25
C THR A 1007 -38.38 40.43 13.30
N PHE A 1008 -38.22 39.37 12.50
CA PHE A 1008 -39.31 38.73 11.77
C PHE A 1008 -39.92 37.63 12.63
N ASN A 1009 -41.25 37.58 12.76
CA ASN A 1009 -41.98 36.57 13.56
C ASN A 1009 -42.97 35.78 12.72
#